data_AF-N1NZF4-F1
#
_entry.id   AF-N1NZF4-F1
#
_cell.length_a   1.000
_cell.length_b   1.000
_cell.length_c   1.000
_cell.angle_alpha   90.00
_cell.angle_beta   90.00
_cell.angle_gamma   90.00
#
_symmetry.space_group_name_H-M   'P 1'
#
loop_
_entity.id
_entity.type
_entity.pdbx_description
1 polymer ?
#
loop_
_entity_poly.entity_id
_entity_poly.type
_entity_poly.pdbx_seq_one_letter_code
_entity_poly.pdbx_strand_id
1 'polypeptide(L)'
;MPGNLSFKDRVVVITGAGGGLGKVYALAYASRGAKVVVNDLGGTLGGSGHNSKAADLVVDEIKKAGGIAVANYDSVNENGEKIIETAIKEFGRVDVLINNAGILRDVSFAKMTEREFASVVDVHLTGGYKLSRAAWPYMRSQKFGRIINTASPAGLFGNFGQANYSAAKMGLVGLAETLAKEGAKYNINVNSIAPLARSRMTENVLPPHILKQLGPEKIVPLVLYLTHESTKVSNSIFELAAGFFGQLRWERSSGQIFNPDPKTYTPEAILNKWKEITDYRDKPFNKTQHPYQLSDYNDLITKAKKLPPNEQGSVKIKSLCNKVVVVTGAGGGLGKSHAIWFARYGAKVVVNDIKDPFSVVEEINKLYGEGTAIPDSHDVVTEAPLIIQTAISKFQRVDILVNNAGILRDKSFLKMKDEEWFAVLKVHLFSTFSLSKAVWPIFTKQKSGFIINTTSTSGIYGNFGQANYAAAKAAILGFSKTIALEGAKRGIIVNVIAPHAETAMTKTIFSEKELSNHFDASQVSPLVVLLASEELQKYSGRRVIGQLFEVGGGWCGQTRWQRSSGYVSIKETIEPEEIKENWNHITDFSRNTINPSSTEESSMATLQAVQKAHSSKELDDGLFKYTTKDCILYNLGLGCTSKELKYTYENDPDFQVLPTFAVIPFMQATATLAMDNLVDNFNYAMLLHGEQYFKLCTPTMPSNGTLKTLAKPLQVLDKNGKAALVVGGFETYDIKTKKLIAYNEGSFFIRGAHVPPEKEVRDGKRAKFAVQNFEVPHGKVPDFEAEISTNKDQAALYRLSGDFNPLHIDPTLAKAVKFPTPILHGLCTLGISAKALFEHYGPYEELKVRFTNVVFPGDTLKVKAWKQGSVVVFQTIDTTRNVIVLDNAAVKLSQAKSKL
;
A
#
# COMPACT_ATOMS: atom_id res chain seq x y z
N MET A 1 -30.51 22.51 4.19
CA MET A 1 -30.88 22.63 2.77
C MET A 1 -31.36 21.27 2.27
N PRO A 2 -32.41 21.19 1.44
CA PRO A 2 -32.86 19.94 0.83
C PRO A 2 -31.74 19.42 -0.09
N GLY A 3 -31.12 18.28 0.24
CA GLY A 3 -30.00 17.71 -0.52
C GLY A 3 -28.89 17.08 0.33
N ASN A 4 -28.71 17.51 1.58
CA ASN A 4 -27.67 16.96 2.47
C ASN A 4 -28.14 15.67 3.16
N LEU A 5 -27.26 14.67 3.22
CA LEU A 5 -27.37 13.43 3.99
C LEU A 5 -27.55 13.79 5.47
N SER A 6 -28.79 13.66 5.95
CA SER A 6 -29.18 14.01 7.31
C SER A 6 -29.15 12.78 8.20
N PHE A 7 -28.69 12.98 9.44
CA PHE A 7 -28.75 11.98 10.50
C PHE A 7 -29.73 12.39 11.59
N LYS A 8 -30.70 13.25 11.26
CA LYS A 8 -31.70 13.72 12.20
C LYS A 8 -32.37 12.51 12.88
N ASP A 9 -32.41 12.57 14.21
CA ASP A 9 -33.00 11.56 15.10
C ASP A 9 -32.30 10.18 15.11
N ARG A 10 -31.19 10.01 14.38
CA ARG A 10 -30.34 8.81 14.47
C ARG A 10 -29.46 8.87 15.72
N VAL A 11 -29.34 7.74 16.40
CA VAL A 11 -28.45 7.60 17.56
C VAL A 11 -27.15 6.93 17.16
N VAL A 12 -26.03 7.61 17.44
CA VAL A 12 -24.70 7.21 17.01
C VAL A 12 -23.81 7.01 18.22
N VAL A 13 -23.30 5.79 18.39
CA VAL A 13 -22.31 5.44 19.42
C VAL A 13 -20.92 5.45 18.80
N ILE A 14 -20.01 6.24 19.38
CA ILE A 14 -18.63 6.38 18.89
C ILE A 14 -17.69 6.14 20.05
N THR A 15 -16.81 5.14 19.89
CA THR A 15 -15.83 4.78 20.92
C THR A 15 -14.45 5.39 20.66
N GLY A 16 -13.72 5.73 21.72
CA GLY A 16 -12.48 6.49 21.62
C GLY A 16 -12.70 7.87 21.00
N ALA A 17 -13.76 8.55 21.44
CA ALA A 17 -14.30 9.77 20.84
C ALA A 17 -13.87 11.06 21.56
N GLY A 18 -13.03 10.99 22.58
CA GLY A 18 -12.50 12.15 23.30
C GLY A 18 -11.42 12.92 22.52
N GLY A 19 -10.90 12.34 21.43
CA GLY A 19 -9.88 12.97 20.58
C GLY A 19 -9.75 12.31 19.21
N GLY A 20 -8.79 12.82 18.42
CA GLY A 20 -8.42 12.27 17.12
C GLY A 20 -9.63 12.05 16.18
N LEU A 21 -9.63 10.90 15.51
CA LEU A 21 -10.65 10.53 14.53
C LEU A 21 -12.06 10.38 15.14
N GLY A 22 -12.16 9.82 16.35
CA GLY A 22 -13.44 9.64 17.04
C GLY A 22 -14.13 10.95 17.37
N LYS A 23 -13.38 11.96 17.83
CA LYS A 23 -13.89 13.32 18.05
C LYS A 23 -14.48 13.91 16.77
N VAL A 24 -13.76 13.79 15.65
CA VAL A 24 -14.21 14.39 14.38
C VAL A 24 -15.46 13.69 13.85
N TYR A 25 -15.59 12.37 14.03
CA TYR A 25 -16.87 11.68 13.77
C TYR A 25 -18.00 12.27 14.63
N ALA A 26 -17.79 12.42 15.94
CA ALA A 26 -18.82 12.90 16.86
C ALA A 26 -19.35 14.29 16.45
N LEU A 27 -18.45 15.22 16.15
CA LEU A 27 -18.81 16.56 15.69
C LEU A 27 -19.56 16.53 14.35
N ALA A 28 -19.11 15.69 13.40
CA ALA A 28 -19.71 15.61 12.06
C ALA A 28 -21.09 14.92 12.05
N TYR A 29 -21.31 13.91 12.91
CA TYR A 29 -22.65 13.33 13.09
C TYR A 29 -23.59 14.33 13.77
N ALA A 30 -23.12 15.00 14.83
CA ALA A 30 -23.91 15.98 15.56
C ALA A 30 -24.33 17.17 14.68
N SER A 31 -23.42 17.70 13.85
CA SER A 31 -23.74 18.79 12.91
C SER A 31 -24.78 18.41 11.85
N ARG A 32 -25.03 17.10 11.67
CA ARG A 32 -26.05 16.55 10.77
C ARG A 32 -27.32 16.09 11.48
N GLY A 33 -27.47 16.45 12.76
CA GLY A 33 -28.68 16.22 13.55
C GLY A 33 -28.72 14.89 14.32
N ALA A 34 -27.62 14.14 14.36
CA ALA A 34 -27.54 12.92 15.15
C ALA A 34 -27.51 13.22 16.65
N LYS A 35 -27.99 12.25 17.44
CA LYS A 35 -27.80 12.19 18.90
C LYS A 35 -26.60 11.30 19.17
N VAL A 36 -25.55 11.85 19.77
CA VAL A 36 -24.23 11.17 19.83
C VAL A 36 -23.90 10.70 21.25
N VAL A 37 -23.55 9.43 21.40
CA VAL A 37 -22.87 8.92 22.60
C VAL A 37 -21.37 9.00 22.35
N VAL A 38 -20.70 9.88 23.10
CA VAL A 38 -19.25 10.10 23.05
C VAL A 38 -18.62 9.22 24.13
N ASN A 39 -18.14 8.04 23.76
CA ASN A 39 -17.42 7.16 24.69
C ASN A 39 -15.92 7.44 24.64
N ASP A 40 -15.31 7.69 25.81
CA ASP A 40 -13.87 7.70 25.97
C ASP A 40 -13.46 7.38 27.42
N LEU A 41 -12.53 6.44 27.59
CA LEU A 41 -11.99 6.04 28.90
C LEU A 41 -11.04 7.10 29.50
N GLY A 42 -10.61 8.09 28.70
CA GLY A 42 -9.68 9.14 29.10
C GLY A 42 -8.21 8.74 29.04
N GLY A 43 -7.87 7.69 28.28
CA GLY A 43 -6.51 7.18 28.12
C GLY A 43 -5.80 7.70 26.87
N THR A 44 -4.48 7.68 26.87
CA THR A 44 -3.65 7.98 25.68
C THR A 44 -3.65 6.81 24.68
N LEU A 45 -3.13 7.03 23.46
CA LEU A 45 -2.84 5.94 22.50
C LEU A 45 -1.90 4.87 23.09
N GLY A 46 -1.04 5.25 24.04
CA GLY A 46 -0.22 4.34 24.84
C GLY A 46 -0.98 3.64 25.96
N GLY A 47 -2.31 3.77 26.03
CA GLY A 47 -3.19 3.16 27.03
C GLY A 47 -2.90 3.55 28.48
N SER A 48 -2.31 4.74 28.72
CA SER A 48 -2.07 5.29 30.06
C SER A 48 -2.98 6.49 30.35
N GLY A 49 -3.33 6.70 31.61
CA GLY A 49 -4.17 7.82 32.07
C GLY A 49 -5.67 7.49 32.10
N HIS A 50 -6.41 8.22 32.95
CA HIS A 50 -7.87 8.16 33.11
C HIS A 50 -8.43 9.58 33.29
N ASN A 51 -8.33 10.41 32.25
CA ASN A 51 -8.94 11.73 32.25
C ASN A 51 -10.29 11.70 31.52
N SER A 52 -11.34 11.30 32.23
CA SER A 52 -12.73 11.23 31.71
C SER A 52 -13.22 12.56 31.10
N LYS A 53 -12.57 13.68 31.43
CA LYS A 53 -12.87 15.01 30.85
C LYS A 53 -12.77 15.06 29.33
N ALA A 54 -12.05 14.13 28.68
CA ALA A 54 -11.93 14.14 27.22
C ALA A 54 -13.29 13.96 26.51
N ALA A 55 -14.14 13.05 26.99
CA ALA A 55 -15.49 12.87 26.45
C ALA A 55 -16.38 14.09 26.74
N ASP A 56 -16.32 14.64 27.96
CA ASP A 56 -17.06 15.83 28.37
C ASP A 56 -16.77 17.04 27.46
N LEU A 57 -15.50 17.29 27.15
CA LEU A 57 -15.10 18.41 26.30
C LEU A 57 -15.72 18.33 24.90
N VAL A 58 -15.81 17.12 24.33
CA VAL A 58 -16.44 16.92 23.02
C VAL A 58 -17.96 17.06 23.11
N VAL A 59 -18.58 16.57 24.19
CA VAL A 59 -20.02 16.75 24.43
C VAL A 59 -20.37 18.23 24.60
N ASP A 60 -19.57 18.99 25.35
CA ASP A 60 -19.75 20.42 25.54
C ASP A 60 -19.60 21.19 24.22
N GLU A 61 -18.63 20.81 23.39
CA GLU A 61 -18.45 21.39 22.05
C GLU A 61 -19.67 21.13 21.17
N ILE A 62 -20.21 19.90 21.18
CA ILE A 62 -21.44 19.54 20.45
C ILE A 62 -22.64 20.35 20.96
N LYS A 63 -22.84 20.43 22.28
CA LYS A 63 -23.95 21.17 22.89
C LYS A 63 -23.87 22.67 22.61
N LYS A 64 -22.67 23.27 22.67
CA LYS A 64 -22.44 24.68 22.31
C LYS A 64 -22.78 24.97 20.85
N ALA A 65 -22.57 23.99 19.96
CA ALA A 65 -22.97 24.09 18.55
C ALA A 65 -24.46 23.76 18.30
N GLY A 66 -25.27 23.54 19.35
CA GLY A 66 -26.70 23.22 19.26
C GLY A 66 -27.02 21.75 18.98
N GLY A 67 -26.04 20.86 19.03
CA GLY A 67 -26.24 19.41 18.86
C GLY A 67 -26.62 18.70 20.16
N ILE A 68 -26.93 17.41 20.05
CA ILE A 68 -27.32 16.55 21.17
C ILE A 68 -26.26 15.47 21.39
N ALA A 69 -25.64 15.46 22.58
CA ALA A 69 -24.68 14.43 22.94
C ALA A 69 -24.67 14.13 24.44
N VAL A 70 -24.22 12.91 24.77
CA VAL A 70 -23.97 12.44 26.14
C VAL A 70 -22.61 11.73 26.21
N ALA A 71 -21.90 11.92 27.31
CA ALA A 71 -20.60 11.28 27.54
C ALA A 71 -20.80 9.88 28.14
N ASN A 72 -19.89 8.98 27.83
CA ASN A 72 -19.74 7.70 28.50
C ASN A 72 -18.25 7.41 28.76
N TYR A 73 -17.94 6.79 29.91
CA TYR A 73 -16.56 6.60 30.38
C TYR A 73 -16.18 5.12 30.52
N ASP A 74 -17.03 4.22 30.05
CA ASP A 74 -16.82 2.79 30.21
C ASP A 74 -15.73 2.26 29.27
N SER A 75 -15.01 1.26 29.75
CA SER A 75 -14.02 0.52 28.96
C SER A 75 -14.71 -0.37 27.92
N VAL A 76 -14.25 -0.31 26.67
CA VAL A 76 -14.83 -1.08 25.55
C VAL A 76 -14.68 -2.59 25.72
N ASN A 77 -13.61 -3.06 26.36
CA ASN A 77 -13.33 -4.49 26.52
C ASN A 77 -13.81 -5.05 27.86
N GLU A 78 -14.05 -4.21 28.87
CA GLU A 78 -14.58 -4.66 30.17
C GLU A 78 -16.11 -4.52 30.22
N ASN A 79 -16.63 -3.32 29.91
CA ASN A 79 -18.02 -2.92 30.14
C ASN A 79 -18.71 -2.41 28.84
N GLY A 80 -18.43 -3.04 27.69
CA GLY A 80 -18.93 -2.58 26.38
C GLY A 80 -20.47 -2.49 26.29
N GLU A 81 -21.18 -3.32 27.06
CA GLU A 81 -22.63 -3.28 27.21
C GLU A 81 -23.15 -1.97 27.82
N LYS A 82 -22.46 -1.42 28.82
CA LYS A 82 -22.85 -0.15 29.48
C LYS A 82 -22.79 1.06 28.56
N ILE A 83 -21.89 1.00 27.57
CA ILE A 83 -21.79 2.01 26.50
C ILE A 83 -23.08 2.02 25.67
N ILE A 84 -23.60 0.84 25.29
CA ILE A 84 -24.86 0.72 24.55
C ILE A 84 -26.05 1.05 25.46
N GLU A 85 -26.06 0.62 26.71
CA GLU A 85 -27.09 0.98 27.69
C GLU A 85 -27.22 2.49 27.85
N THR A 86 -26.12 3.25 27.79
CA THR A 86 -26.15 4.71 27.79
C THR A 86 -26.95 5.26 26.60
N ALA A 87 -26.74 4.72 25.39
CA ALA A 87 -27.50 5.13 24.21
C ALA A 87 -29.01 4.82 24.35
N ILE A 88 -29.33 3.64 24.90
CA ILE A 88 -30.71 3.22 25.11
C ILE A 88 -31.39 4.06 26.20
N LYS A 89 -30.72 4.32 27.32
CA LYS A 89 -31.26 5.13 28.42
C LYS A 89 -31.53 6.56 28.00
N GLU A 90 -30.59 7.18 27.29
CA GLU A 90 -30.66 8.61 26.96
C GLU A 90 -31.49 8.88 25.71
N PHE A 91 -31.46 7.99 24.73
CA PHE A 91 -32.06 8.23 23.41
C PHE A 91 -33.01 7.13 22.93
N GLY A 92 -33.17 6.03 23.66
CA GLY A 92 -34.14 4.96 23.39
C GLY A 92 -33.77 3.99 22.26
N ARG A 93 -32.63 4.18 21.58
CA ARG A 93 -32.22 3.38 20.40
C ARG A 93 -30.71 3.48 20.14
N VAL A 94 -30.21 2.64 19.24
CA VAL A 94 -28.87 2.75 18.63
C VAL A 94 -28.96 2.41 17.14
N ASP A 95 -28.57 3.35 16.28
CA ASP A 95 -28.66 3.21 14.82
C ASP A 95 -27.30 2.95 14.18
N VAL A 96 -26.27 3.63 14.69
CA VAL A 96 -24.91 3.57 14.17
C VAL A 96 -23.94 3.26 15.30
N LEU A 97 -23.05 2.31 15.07
CA LEU A 97 -21.94 1.98 15.97
C LEU A 97 -20.61 2.13 15.23
N ILE A 98 -19.73 2.99 15.75
CA ILE A 98 -18.38 3.20 15.24
C ILE A 98 -17.38 2.57 16.23
N ASN A 99 -16.87 1.39 15.90
CA ASN A 99 -15.82 0.69 16.65
C ASN A 99 -14.46 1.32 16.31
N ASN A 100 -14.13 2.42 17.00
CA ASN A 100 -12.94 3.25 16.74
C ASN A 100 -11.92 3.23 17.88
N ALA A 101 -12.32 2.95 19.13
CA ALA A 101 -11.40 2.88 20.27
C ALA A 101 -10.19 1.96 19.99
N GLY A 102 -9.02 2.37 20.48
CA GLY A 102 -7.80 1.64 20.21
C GLY A 102 -6.59 2.12 21.01
N ILE A 103 -5.66 1.20 21.24
CA ILE A 103 -4.34 1.45 21.84
C ILE A 103 -3.21 0.87 20.97
N LEU A 104 -1.98 1.31 21.19
CA LEU A 104 -0.77 0.77 20.57
C LEU A 104 0.19 0.20 21.64
N ARG A 105 0.85 -0.90 21.31
CA ARG A 105 1.96 -1.51 22.08
C ARG A 105 3.00 -1.98 21.07
N ASP A 106 3.54 -1.02 20.32
CA ASP A 106 4.42 -1.29 19.19
C ASP A 106 5.78 -1.77 19.70
N VAL A 107 6.13 -3.00 19.33
CA VAL A 107 7.39 -3.64 19.68
C VAL A 107 7.63 -4.80 18.71
N SER A 108 8.87 -5.02 18.30
CA SER A 108 9.23 -6.17 17.45
C SER A 108 8.67 -7.47 18.05
N PHE A 109 8.20 -8.39 17.22
CA PHE A 109 7.66 -9.69 17.63
C PHE A 109 8.60 -10.44 18.58
N ALA A 110 9.92 -10.35 18.33
CA ALA A 110 10.95 -10.94 19.19
C ALA A 110 10.90 -10.47 20.65
N LYS A 111 10.45 -9.23 20.91
CA LYS A 111 10.37 -8.62 22.24
C LYS A 111 8.93 -8.55 22.78
N MET A 112 7.92 -8.66 21.92
CA MET A 112 6.51 -8.62 22.30
C MET A 112 6.16 -9.67 23.35
N THR A 113 5.54 -9.25 24.44
CA THR A 113 5.04 -10.13 25.50
C THR A 113 3.60 -10.57 25.23
N GLU A 114 3.15 -11.66 25.84
CA GLU A 114 1.76 -12.11 25.77
C GLU A 114 0.77 -11.04 26.27
N ARG A 115 1.14 -10.29 27.31
CA ARG A 115 0.33 -9.18 27.84
C ARG A 115 0.17 -8.03 26.84
N GLU A 116 1.25 -7.64 26.16
CA GLU A 116 1.19 -6.62 25.10
C GLU A 116 0.38 -7.10 23.90
N PHE A 117 0.44 -8.40 23.59
CA PHE A 117 -0.39 -8.98 22.55
C PHE A 117 -1.88 -8.97 22.94
N ALA A 118 -2.20 -9.49 24.12
CA ALA A 118 -3.56 -9.58 24.64
C ALA A 118 -4.21 -8.21 24.81
N SER A 119 -3.55 -7.25 25.45
CA SER A 119 -4.14 -5.91 25.66
C SER A 119 -4.57 -5.22 24.36
N VAL A 120 -3.78 -5.33 23.29
CA VAL A 120 -4.14 -4.75 21.99
C VAL A 120 -5.28 -5.55 21.33
N VAL A 121 -5.27 -6.88 21.39
CA VAL A 121 -6.38 -7.69 20.89
C VAL A 121 -7.67 -7.40 21.65
N ASP A 122 -7.59 -7.22 22.97
CA ASP A 122 -8.76 -6.98 23.83
C ASP A 122 -9.42 -5.64 23.56
N VAL A 123 -8.66 -4.54 23.52
CA VAL A 123 -9.25 -3.22 23.27
C VAL A 123 -9.88 -3.14 21.87
N HIS A 124 -9.18 -3.66 20.84
CA HIS A 124 -9.61 -3.50 19.46
C HIS A 124 -10.64 -4.55 19.04
N LEU A 125 -10.30 -5.83 19.13
CA LEU A 125 -11.12 -6.92 18.61
C LEU A 125 -12.19 -7.35 19.60
N THR A 126 -11.81 -7.64 20.86
CA THR A 126 -12.79 -8.00 21.90
C THR A 126 -13.74 -6.84 22.19
N GLY A 127 -13.23 -5.60 22.22
CA GLY A 127 -14.05 -4.39 22.37
C GLY A 127 -15.07 -4.25 21.24
N GLY A 128 -14.64 -4.36 19.98
CA GLY A 128 -15.54 -4.33 18.82
C GLY A 128 -16.60 -5.44 18.85
N TYR A 129 -16.24 -6.63 19.32
CA TYR A 129 -17.18 -7.73 19.56
C TYR A 129 -18.22 -7.38 20.63
N LYS A 130 -17.80 -6.96 21.84
CA LYS A 130 -18.70 -6.66 22.96
C LYS A 130 -19.70 -5.56 22.60
N LEU A 131 -19.21 -4.48 22.01
CA LEU A 131 -20.03 -3.36 21.54
C LEU A 131 -21.06 -3.82 20.49
N SER A 132 -20.61 -4.57 19.48
CA SER A 132 -21.48 -5.05 18.42
C SER A 132 -22.51 -6.03 18.96
N ARG A 133 -22.13 -6.93 19.88
CA ARG A 133 -23.02 -7.90 20.53
C ARG A 133 -24.09 -7.19 21.37
N ALA A 134 -23.72 -6.15 22.11
CA ALA A 134 -24.66 -5.37 22.91
C ALA A 134 -25.64 -4.55 22.04
N ALA A 135 -25.19 -3.98 20.91
CA ALA A 135 -26.04 -3.23 19.99
C ALA A 135 -26.96 -4.14 19.14
N TRP A 136 -26.55 -5.38 18.88
CA TRP A 136 -27.20 -6.29 17.93
C TRP A 136 -28.70 -6.54 18.17
N PRO A 137 -29.18 -6.80 19.41
CA PRO A 137 -30.60 -7.05 19.66
C PRO A 137 -31.49 -5.86 19.27
N TYR A 138 -31.01 -4.64 19.55
CA TYR A 138 -31.72 -3.39 19.25
C TYR A 138 -31.75 -3.11 17.74
N MET A 139 -30.60 -3.20 17.07
CA MET A 139 -30.53 -3.02 15.62
C MET A 139 -31.39 -4.04 14.87
N ARG A 140 -31.44 -5.28 15.37
CA ARG A 140 -32.27 -6.35 14.80
C ARG A 140 -33.75 -6.11 15.03
N SER A 141 -34.17 -5.70 16.23
CA SER A 141 -35.59 -5.46 16.55
C SER A 141 -36.16 -4.29 15.73
N GLN A 142 -35.39 -3.22 15.56
CA GLN A 142 -35.79 -2.04 14.80
C GLN A 142 -35.60 -2.18 13.27
N LYS A 143 -35.02 -3.30 12.80
CA LYS A 143 -34.69 -3.57 11.39
C LYS A 143 -33.84 -2.46 10.74
N PHE A 144 -32.88 -1.95 11.48
CA PHE A 144 -31.92 -0.96 11.01
C PHE A 144 -30.67 -0.98 11.87
N GLY A 145 -29.50 -1.04 11.23
CA GLY A 145 -28.22 -0.85 11.91
C GLY A 145 -27.09 -0.55 10.94
N ARG A 146 -26.10 0.21 11.39
CA ARG A 146 -24.88 0.52 10.63
C ARG A 146 -23.68 0.38 11.55
N ILE A 147 -22.74 -0.49 11.20
CA ILE A 147 -21.54 -0.74 12.00
C ILE A 147 -20.31 -0.46 11.15
N ILE A 148 -19.39 0.34 11.68
CA ILE A 148 -18.07 0.57 11.09
C ILE A 148 -17.01 0.02 12.03
N ASN A 149 -16.22 -0.90 11.50
CA ASN A 149 -15.03 -1.41 12.16
C ASN A 149 -13.78 -0.68 11.63
N THR A 150 -13.08 0.03 12.49
CA THR A 150 -11.83 0.70 12.13
C THR A 150 -10.69 -0.32 12.11
N ALA A 151 -10.39 -0.86 10.92
CA ALA A 151 -9.21 -1.66 10.62
C ALA A 151 -7.96 -0.74 10.47
N SER A 152 -6.97 -1.17 9.68
CA SER A 152 -5.82 -0.34 9.29
C SER A 152 -5.05 -1.00 8.15
N PRO A 153 -4.22 -0.26 7.39
CA PRO A 153 -3.26 -0.87 6.47
C PRO A 153 -2.37 -1.94 7.13
N ALA A 154 -1.93 -1.71 8.38
CA ALA A 154 -1.18 -2.71 9.14
C ALA A 154 -1.97 -4.01 9.37
N GLY A 155 -3.28 -3.93 9.62
CA GLY A 155 -4.14 -5.11 9.68
C GLY A 155 -4.19 -5.87 8.36
N LEU A 156 -4.37 -5.16 7.25
CA LEU A 156 -4.56 -5.74 5.93
C LEU A 156 -3.28 -6.34 5.35
N PHE A 157 -2.13 -5.69 5.55
CA PHE A 157 -0.87 -6.03 4.87
C PHE A 157 0.26 -6.46 5.83
N GLY A 158 0.06 -6.31 7.14
CA GLY A 158 1.13 -6.46 8.13
C GLY A 158 1.98 -5.19 8.23
N ASN A 159 2.57 -4.96 9.40
CA ASN A 159 3.52 -3.88 9.64
C ASN A 159 4.54 -4.28 10.71
N PHE A 160 5.81 -3.94 10.49
CA PHE A 160 6.90 -4.33 11.41
C PHE A 160 6.64 -3.80 12.83
N GLY A 161 6.78 -4.66 13.85
CA GLY A 161 6.61 -4.28 15.26
C GLY A 161 5.15 -4.18 15.71
N GLN A 162 4.20 -4.59 14.87
CA GLN A 162 2.76 -4.46 15.12
C GLN A 162 2.02 -5.79 15.00
N ALA A 163 2.62 -6.91 15.44
CA ALA A 163 2.01 -8.23 15.28
C ALA A 163 0.65 -8.35 15.98
N ASN A 164 0.52 -7.78 17.18
CA ASN A 164 -0.70 -7.66 17.97
C ASN A 164 -1.76 -6.76 17.30
N TYR A 165 -1.37 -5.57 16.87
CA TYR A 165 -2.25 -4.60 16.22
C TYR A 165 -2.74 -5.12 14.86
N SER A 166 -1.85 -5.71 14.06
CA SER A 166 -2.20 -6.31 12.77
C SER A 166 -3.20 -7.46 12.94
N ALA A 167 -2.98 -8.30 13.96
CA ALA A 167 -3.93 -9.36 14.31
C ALA A 167 -5.32 -8.79 14.67
N ALA A 168 -5.37 -7.84 15.59
CA ALA A 168 -6.64 -7.28 16.04
C ALA A 168 -7.41 -6.56 14.92
N LYS A 169 -6.72 -5.77 14.10
CA LYS A 169 -7.31 -5.01 13.00
C LYS A 169 -7.79 -5.90 11.86
N MET A 170 -7.09 -6.98 11.55
CA MET A 170 -7.58 -7.97 10.58
C MET A 170 -8.72 -8.83 11.15
N GLY A 171 -8.70 -9.13 12.45
CA GLY A 171 -9.81 -9.81 13.14
C GLY A 171 -11.12 -9.04 13.05
N LEU A 172 -11.07 -7.71 13.12
CA LEU A 172 -12.23 -6.83 12.94
C LEU A 172 -12.81 -6.90 11.52
N VAL A 173 -11.99 -7.18 10.50
CA VAL A 173 -12.45 -7.41 9.12
C VAL A 173 -13.25 -8.72 9.05
N GLY A 174 -12.70 -9.83 9.55
CA GLY A 174 -13.44 -11.11 9.56
C GLY A 174 -14.73 -11.08 10.39
N LEU A 175 -14.74 -10.31 11.49
CA LEU A 175 -15.96 -10.01 12.23
C LEU A 175 -16.96 -9.21 11.37
N ALA A 176 -16.50 -8.14 10.71
CA ALA A 176 -17.35 -7.30 9.87
C ALA A 176 -18.02 -8.09 8.73
N GLU A 177 -17.26 -8.93 8.02
CA GLU A 177 -17.79 -9.73 6.92
C GLU A 177 -18.84 -10.73 7.39
N THR A 178 -18.64 -11.33 8.57
CA THR A 178 -19.62 -12.24 9.18
C THR A 178 -20.89 -11.50 9.58
N LEU A 179 -20.76 -10.38 10.30
CA LEU A 179 -21.91 -9.61 10.75
C LEU A 179 -22.68 -9.01 9.57
N ALA A 180 -22.01 -8.63 8.48
CA ALA A 180 -22.67 -8.18 7.25
C ALA A 180 -23.60 -9.27 6.69
N LYS A 181 -23.17 -10.55 6.68
CA LYS A 181 -23.99 -11.69 6.26
C LYS A 181 -25.15 -11.97 7.22
N GLU A 182 -24.91 -11.95 8.53
CA GLU A 182 -25.96 -12.18 9.53
C GLU A 182 -27.01 -11.05 9.58
N GLY A 183 -26.54 -9.82 9.36
CA GLY A 183 -27.31 -8.59 9.47
C GLY A 183 -28.17 -8.25 8.25
N ALA A 184 -27.84 -8.82 7.07
CA ALA A 184 -28.47 -8.45 5.79
C ALA A 184 -30.00 -8.48 5.83
N LYS A 185 -30.60 -9.56 6.37
CA LYS A 185 -32.08 -9.70 6.47
C LYS A 185 -32.74 -8.73 7.46
N TYR A 186 -31.95 -8.05 8.28
CA TYR A 186 -32.42 -7.07 9.27
C TYR A 186 -32.04 -5.64 8.88
N ASN A 187 -31.54 -5.41 7.66
CA ASN A 187 -31.04 -4.11 7.21
C ASN A 187 -29.96 -3.56 8.17
N ILE A 188 -29.07 -4.47 8.61
CA ILE A 188 -27.86 -4.12 9.35
C ILE A 188 -26.69 -4.24 8.37
N ASN A 189 -26.07 -3.10 8.05
CA ASN A 189 -24.88 -3.07 7.20
C ASN A 189 -23.64 -2.96 8.07
N VAL A 190 -22.61 -3.73 7.73
CA VAL A 190 -21.33 -3.73 8.44
C VAL A 190 -20.21 -3.59 7.42
N ASN A 191 -19.35 -2.60 7.63
CA ASN A 191 -18.22 -2.32 6.74
C ASN A 191 -16.95 -2.07 7.56
N SER A 192 -15.79 -2.18 6.90
CA SER A 192 -14.50 -1.85 7.49
C SER A 192 -13.84 -0.69 6.77
N ILE A 193 -13.16 0.16 7.53
CA ILE A 193 -12.29 1.21 6.98
C ILE A 193 -10.86 0.99 7.45
N ALA A 194 -9.90 1.28 6.60
CA ALA A 194 -8.47 1.20 6.85
C ALA A 194 -7.84 2.58 6.62
N PRO A 195 -8.04 3.52 7.57
CA PRO A 195 -7.44 4.84 7.46
C PRO A 195 -5.92 4.76 7.61
N LEU A 196 -5.20 5.43 6.72
CA LEU A 196 -3.76 5.66 6.87
C LEU A 196 -3.55 6.83 7.82
N ALA A 197 -2.92 6.56 8.96
CA ALA A 197 -2.53 7.58 9.92
C ALA A 197 -1.16 8.18 9.57
N ARG A 198 -0.90 9.39 10.08
CA ARG A 198 0.46 9.92 10.14
C ARG A 198 1.31 9.01 11.03
N SER A 199 2.42 8.52 10.48
CA SER A 199 3.46 7.76 11.17
C SER A 199 4.81 8.43 10.98
N ARG A 200 5.81 8.07 11.80
CA ARG A 200 7.21 8.50 11.59
C ARG A 200 7.71 8.20 10.18
N MET A 201 7.25 7.10 9.58
CA MET A 201 7.60 6.74 8.20
C MET A 201 6.97 7.70 7.20
N THR A 202 5.69 8.06 7.34
CA THR A 202 5.05 9.03 6.44
C THR A 202 5.51 10.46 6.70
N GLU A 203 5.84 10.83 7.95
CA GLU A 203 6.36 12.17 8.31
C GLU A 203 7.71 12.48 7.68
N ASN A 204 8.59 11.47 7.58
CA ASN A 204 9.93 11.63 7.00
C ASN A 204 9.95 11.54 5.47
N VAL A 205 8.84 11.12 4.84
CA VAL A 205 8.74 10.91 3.39
C VAL A 205 7.86 11.96 2.73
N LEU A 206 6.93 12.59 3.46
CA LEU A 206 5.92 13.47 2.89
C LEU A 206 6.17 14.97 3.11
N PRO A 207 5.90 15.81 2.10
CA PRO A 207 5.92 17.25 2.27
C PRO A 207 4.93 17.72 3.35
N PRO A 208 5.25 18.78 4.12
CA PRO A 208 4.37 19.30 5.18
C PRO A 208 2.95 19.64 4.71
N HIS A 209 2.77 20.07 3.47
CA HIS A 209 1.45 20.38 2.91
C HIS A 209 0.60 19.10 2.66
N ILE A 210 1.23 17.97 2.30
CA ILE A 210 0.56 16.66 2.19
C ILE A 210 0.29 16.10 3.58
N LEU A 211 1.25 16.22 4.51
CA LEU A 211 1.04 15.85 5.90
C LEU A 211 -0.17 16.59 6.48
N LYS A 212 -0.29 17.92 6.24
CA LYS A 212 -1.46 18.73 6.64
C LYS A 212 -2.78 18.12 6.16
N GLN A 213 -2.81 17.43 5.02
CA GLN A 213 -4.01 16.76 4.50
C GLN A 213 -4.29 15.38 5.08
N LEU A 214 -3.36 14.73 5.76
CA LEU A 214 -3.61 13.48 6.52
C LEU A 214 -4.38 13.74 7.83
N GLY A 215 -5.32 14.66 7.82
CA GLY A 215 -6.17 14.94 8.96
C GLY A 215 -7.39 14.00 9.03
N PRO A 216 -7.90 13.71 10.24
CA PRO A 216 -9.07 12.85 10.45
C PRO A 216 -10.33 13.32 9.70
N GLU A 217 -10.45 14.61 9.41
CA GLU A 217 -11.56 15.22 8.67
C GLU A 217 -11.71 14.66 7.25
N LYS A 218 -10.64 14.15 6.63
CA LYS A 218 -10.70 13.55 5.30
C LYS A 218 -11.29 12.14 5.27
N ILE A 219 -11.40 11.49 6.43
CA ILE A 219 -11.85 10.10 6.57
C ILE A 219 -13.37 10.04 6.79
N VAL A 220 -13.89 11.01 7.54
CA VAL A 220 -15.30 11.13 7.97
C VAL A 220 -16.35 11.06 6.85
N PRO A 221 -16.16 11.67 5.67
CA PRO A 221 -17.20 11.72 4.64
C PRO A 221 -17.62 10.33 4.15
N LEU A 222 -16.66 9.42 3.98
CA LEU A 222 -16.97 8.04 3.60
C LEU A 222 -17.73 7.33 4.73
N VAL A 223 -17.32 7.53 5.99
CA VAL A 223 -17.99 6.92 7.14
C VAL A 223 -19.44 7.36 7.24
N LEU A 224 -19.72 8.65 7.08
CA LEU A 224 -21.08 9.18 7.01
C LEU A 224 -21.86 8.55 5.84
N TYR A 225 -21.27 8.48 4.64
CA TYR A 225 -21.97 7.87 3.51
C TYR A 225 -22.30 6.38 3.76
N LEU A 226 -21.35 5.61 4.32
CA LEU A 226 -21.51 4.18 4.62
C LEU A 226 -22.53 3.90 5.72
N THR A 227 -22.86 4.88 6.56
CA THR A 227 -23.82 4.74 7.68
C THR A 227 -25.13 5.47 7.43
N HIS A 228 -25.28 6.14 6.29
CA HIS A 228 -26.55 6.77 5.94
C HIS A 228 -27.61 5.71 5.55
N GLU A 229 -28.88 6.02 5.74
CA GLU A 229 -29.97 5.08 5.41
C GLU A 229 -30.12 4.83 3.91
N SER A 230 -29.70 5.80 3.07
CA SER A 230 -29.76 5.69 1.62
C SER A 230 -28.73 4.70 1.04
N THR A 231 -27.70 4.32 1.81
CA THR A 231 -26.71 3.36 1.33
C THR A 231 -27.17 1.92 1.58
N LYS A 232 -26.86 1.06 0.61
CA LYS A 232 -27.00 -0.40 0.72
C LYS A 232 -25.64 -1.10 0.85
N VAL A 233 -24.56 -0.33 0.93
CA VAL A 233 -23.19 -0.86 0.98
C VAL A 233 -22.99 -1.58 2.30
N SER A 234 -22.60 -2.85 2.20
CA SER A 234 -22.27 -3.74 3.31
C SER A 234 -21.14 -4.67 2.85
N ASN A 235 -20.48 -5.35 3.78
CA ASN A 235 -19.42 -6.30 3.49
C ASN A 235 -18.28 -5.71 2.63
N SER A 236 -17.94 -4.44 2.85
CA SER A 236 -16.95 -3.71 2.05
C SER A 236 -15.83 -3.14 2.92
N ILE A 237 -14.63 -3.05 2.32
CA ILE A 237 -13.40 -2.60 2.97
C ILE A 237 -12.87 -1.41 2.16
N PHE A 238 -12.49 -0.32 2.83
CA PHE A 238 -12.02 0.90 2.16
C PHE A 238 -10.71 1.41 2.75
N GLU A 239 -9.75 1.76 1.90
CA GLU A 239 -8.55 2.51 2.26
C GLU A 239 -8.75 4.00 2.07
N LEU A 240 -8.26 4.77 3.05
CA LEU A 240 -8.56 6.19 3.18
C LEU A 240 -7.31 6.95 3.61
N ALA A 241 -6.90 7.97 2.85
CA ALA A 241 -5.81 8.87 3.26
C ALA A 241 -5.85 10.18 2.48
N ALA A 242 -5.74 11.32 3.16
CA ALA A 242 -5.54 12.63 2.51
C ALA A 242 -6.50 12.92 1.34
N GLY A 243 -7.77 12.58 1.49
CA GLY A 243 -8.81 12.77 0.46
C GLY A 243 -8.87 11.67 -0.61
N PHE A 244 -7.99 10.67 -0.56
CA PHE A 244 -8.13 9.43 -1.34
C PHE A 244 -9.14 8.48 -0.69
N PHE A 245 -9.98 7.88 -1.53
CA PHE A 245 -10.97 6.87 -1.19
C PHE A 245 -10.88 5.71 -2.18
N GLY A 246 -10.47 4.52 -1.74
CA GLY A 246 -10.38 3.35 -2.60
C GLY A 246 -10.95 2.09 -1.93
N GLN A 247 -11.86 1.40 -2.62
CA GLN A 247 -12.33 0.09 -2.17
C GLN A 247 -11.24 -0.98 -2.34
N LEU A 248 -11.14 -1.87 -1.35
CA LEU A 248 -10.40 -3.12 -1.39
C LEU A 248 -11.36 -4.30 -1.52
N ARG A 249 -10.93 -5.33 -2.24
CA ARG A 249 -11.59 -6.63 -2.29
C ARG A 249 -10.57 -7.76 -2.36
N TRP A 250 -11.01 -8.96 -2.02
CA TRP A 250 -10.23 -10.17 -2.26
C TRP A 250 -10.16 -10.47 -3.76
N GLU A 251 -8.99 -10.92 -4.20
CA GLU A 251 -8.77 -11.49 -5.52
C GLU A 251 -8.16 -12.87 -5.34
N ARG A 252 -8.82 -13.89 -5.87
CA ARG A 252 -8.41 -15.29 -5.80
C ARG A 252 -8.07 -15.76 -7.20
N SER A 253 -6.85 -16.28 -7.38
CA SER A 253 -6.40 -16.86 -8.65
C SER A 253 -7.36 -17.95 -9.13
N SER A 254 -7.40 -18.21 -10.45
CA SER A 254 -8.03 -19.42 -10.99
C SER A 254 -7.47 -20.71 -10.34
N GLY A 255 -6.22 -20.64 -9.86
CA GLY A 255 -5.52 -21.70 -9.14
C GLY A 255 -5.12 -22.83 -10.08
N GLN A 256 -4.82 -24.01 -9.54
CA GLN A 256 -4.49 -25.20 -10.30
C GLN A 256 -5.19 -26.42 -9.71
N ILE A 257 -5.78 -27.24 -10.59
CA ILE A 257 -6.33 -28.56 -10.24
C ILE A 257 -5.32 -29.67 -10.51
N PHE A 258 -5.38 -30.71 -9.69
CA PHE A 258 -4.53 -31.90 -9.64
C PHE A 258 -5.42 -33.12 -9.43
N ASN A 259 -5.10 -34.25 -10.04
CA ASN A 259 -5.79 -35.50 -9.71
C ASN A 259 -5.60 -35.78 -8.20
N PRO A 260 -6.66 -35.94 -7.39
CA PRO A 260 -6.54 -36.06 -5.94
C PRO A 260 -6.03 -37.43 -5.46
N ASP A 261 -5.59 -38.32 -6.35
CA ASP A 261 -4.97 -39.60 -5.99
C ASP A 261 -3.69 -39.36 -5.16
N PRO A 262 -3.65 -39.80 -3.88
CA PRO A 262 -2.51 -39.58 -2.98
C PRO A 262 -1.20 -40.23 -3.44
N LYS A 263 -1.24 -41.15 -4.41
CA LYS A 263 -0.03 -41.74 -5.02
C LYS A 263 0.72 -40.75 -5.89
N THR A 264 -0.01 -39.83 -6.56
CA THR A 264 0.60 -38.86 -7.49
C THR A 264 0.38 -37.42 -7.07
N TYR A 265 -0.57 -37.11 -6.19
CA TYR A 265 -0.75 -35.77 -5.64
C TYR A 265 0.25 -35.50 -4.52
N THR A 266 1.43 -35.01 -4.91
CA THR A 266 2.61 -34.83 -4.06
C THR A 266 3.06 -33.36 -4.04
N PRO A 267 3.87 -32.96 -3.05
CA PRO A 267 4.64 -31.72 -3.07
C PRO A 267 5.35 -31.45 -4.41
N GLU A 268 5.98 -32.47 -5.02
CA GLU A 268 6.65 -32.36 -6.32
C GLU A 268 5.68 -32.01 -7.45
N ALA A 269 4.51 -32.66 -7.51
CA ALA A 269 3.49 -32.34 -8.50
C ALA A 269 3.00 -30.89 -8.39
N ILE A 270 2.80 -30.41 -7.16
CA ILE A 270 2.43 -29.01 -6.88
C ILE A 270 3.55 -28.07 -7.31
N LEU A 271 4.81 -28.38 -6.99
CA LEU A 271 5.97 -27.57 -7.36
C LEU A 271 6.13 -27.46 -8.88
N ASN A 272 5.95 -28.56 -9.60
CA ASN A 272 6.02 -28.61 -11.06
C ASN A 272 5.05 -27.59 -11.70
N LYS A 273 3.87 -27.42 -11.09
CA LYS A 273 2.80 -26.51 -11.52
C LYS A 273 2.69 -25.23 -10.67
N TRP A 274 3.74 -24.86 -9.96
CA TRP A 274 3.68 -23.74 -8.99
C TRP A 274 3.26 -22.42 -9.64
N LYS A 275 3.80 -22.12 -10.83
CA LYS A 275 3.50 -20.88 -11.56
C LYS A 275 2.01 -20.76 -11.87
N GLU A 276 1.35 -21.88 -12.14
CA GLU A 276 -0.09 -21.91 -12.40
C GLU A 276 -0.92 -21.58 -11.16
N ILE A 277 -0.49 -21.97 -9.96
CA ILE A 277 -1.21 -21.66 -8.70
C ILE A 277 -1.21 -20.14 -8.43
N THR A 278 -0.11 -19.46 -8.77
CA THR A 278 0.08 -18.02 -8.53
C THR A 278 -0.30 -17.14 -9.73
N ASP A 279 -0.89 -17.74 -10.78
CA ASP A 279 -1.32 -17.04 -11.98
C ASP A 279 -2.77 -16.55 -11.85
N TYR A 280 -2.97 -15.24 -12.06
CA TYR A 280 -4.27 -14.59 -11.97
C TYR A 280 -4.98 -14.45 -13.32
N ARG A 281 -4.56 -15.20 -14.34
CA ARG A 281 -5.30 -15.35 -15.60
C ARG A 281 -6.40 -16.41 -15.48
N ASP A 282 -7.46 -16.21 -16.24
CA ASP A 282 -8.54 -17.19 -16.38
C ASP A 282 -8.02 -18.47 -17.01
N LYS A 283 -8.57 -19.61 -16.56
CA LYS A 283 -8.26 -20.94 -17.08
C LYS A 283 -9.54 -21.67 -17.50
N PRO A 284 -9.43 -22.70 -18.36
CA PRO A 284 -10.61 -23.43 -18.84
C PRO A 284 -11.47 -24.04 -17.72
N PHE A 285 -10.86 -24.44 -16.60
CA PHE A 285 -11.57 -25.10 -15.49
C PHE A 285 -12.10 -24.13 -14.43
N ASN A 286 -11.49 -22.94 -14.30
CA ASN A 286 -11.85 -21.93 -13.30
C ASN A 286 -11.33 -20.55 -13.70
N LYS A 287 -12.04 -19.49 -13.30
CA LYS A 287 -11.67 -18.09 -13.55
C LYS A 287 -11.02 -17.47 -12.33
N THR A 288 -10.30 -16.38 -12.53
CA THR A 288 -9.93 -15.50 -11.42
C THR A 288 -11.20 -14.89 -10.83
N GLN A 289 -11.28 -14.85 -9.51
CA GLN A 289 -12.49 -14.50 -8.78
C GLN A 289 -12.26 -13.32 -7.86
N HIS A 290 -13.34 -12.60 -7.56
CA HIS A 290 -13.40 -11.61 -6.49
C HIS A 290 -14.38 -12.08 -5.42
N PRO A 291 -13.98 -13.08 -4.61
CA PRO A 291 -14.91 -13.88 -3.82
C PRO A 291 -15.42 -13.16 -2.56
N TYR A 292 -16.63 -13.55 -2.17
CA TYR A 292 -17.23 -13.32 -0.85
C TYR A 292 -17.54 -14.64 -0.12
N GLN A 293 -17.03 -15.77 -0.64
CA GLN A 293 -17.19 -17.12 -0.10
C GLN A 293 -16.10 -18.05 -0.66
N LEU A 294 -16.03 -19.28 -0.11
CA LEU A 294 -15.17 -20.34 -0.62
C LEU A 294 -15.44 -20.65 -2.11
N SER A 295 -14.45 -21.23 -2.79
CA SER A 295 -14.61 -21.66 -4.19
C SER A 295 -15.61 -22.81 -4.30
N ASP A 296 -16.13 -23.08 -5.49
CA ASP A 296 -16.96 -24.28 -5.71
C ASP A 296 -16.07 -25.53 -5.71
N TYR A 297 -15.72 -26.00 -4.50
CA TYR A 297 -14.89 -27.19 -4.31
C TYR A 297 -15.53 -28.45 -4.88
N ASN A 298 -16.87 -28.51 -5.00
CA ASN A 298 -17.57 -29.65 -5.58
C ASN A 298 -17.34 -29.73 -7.10
N ASP A 299 -17.45 -28.60 -7.80
CA ASP A 299 -17.11 -28.53 -9.22
C ASP A 299 -15.60 -28.79 -9.46
N LEU A 300 -14.75 -28.17 -8.65
CA LEU A 300 -13.29 -28.32 -8.76
C LEU A 300 -12.84 -29.77 -8.57
N ILE A 301 -13.29 -30.47 -7.52
CA ILE A 301 -12.91 -31.87 -7.29
C ILE A 301 -13.47 -32.81 -8.36
N THR A 302 -14.66 -32.53 -8.88
CA THR A 302 -15.27 -33.30 -9.98
C THR A 302 -14.42 -33.20 -11.24
N LYS A 303 -13.89 -32.02 -11.56
CA LYS A 303 -12.98 -31.80 -12.68
C LYS A 303 -11.60 -32.42 -12.41
N ALA A 304 -11.09 -32.26 -11.19
CA ALA A 304 -9.80 -32.78 -10.74
C ALA A 304 -9.71 -34.31 -10.86
N LYS A 305 -10.76 -35.05 -10.44
CA LYS A 305 -10.83 -36.52 -10.54
C LYS A 305 -10.78 -37.07 -11.97
N LYS A 306 -11.07 -36.24 -12.98
CA LYS A 306 -11.01 -36.64 -14.40
C LYS A 306 -9.62 -36.48 -15.01
N LEU A 307 -8.68 -35.86 -14.29
CA LEU A 307 -7.32 -35.67 -14.78
C LEU A 307 -6.54 -37.00 -14.77
N PRO A 308 -5.56 -37.18 -15.67
CA PRO A 308 -4.60 -38.29 -15.55
C PRO A 308 -3.76 -38.18 -14.27
N PRO A 309 -2.99 -39.22 -13.91
CA PRO A 309 -2.02 -39.15 -12.81
C PRO A 309 -1.10 -37.92 -12.93
N ASN A 310 -0.78 -37.27 -11.80
CA ASN A 310 -0.06 -35.99 -11.85
C ASN A 310 1.41 -36.17 -12.24
N GLU A 311 1.88 -35.32 -13.14
CA GLU A 311 3.31 -35.20 -13.46
C GLU A 311 4.09 -34.65 -12.27
N GLN A 312 5.18 -35.34 -11.90
CA GLN A 312 5.98 -35.00 -10.72
C GLN A 312 7.04 -33.93 -10.99
N GLY A 313 7.33 -33.61 -12.25
CA GLY A 313 8.50 -32.78 -12.59
C GLY A 313 9.85 -33.42 -12.23
N SER A 314 10.92 -32.65 -12.40
CA SER A 314 12.31 -33.11 -12.21
C SER A 314 12.87 -32.81 -10.81
N VAL A 315 12.32 -31.81 -10.11
CA VAL A 315 12.77 -31.42 -8.76
C VAL A 315 12.23 -32.41 -7.73
N LYS A 316 13.10 -32.85 -6.81
CA LYS A 316 12.72 -33.72 -5.68
C LYS A 316 12.83 -32.94 -4.37
N ILE A 317 11.84 -33.05 -3.50
CA ILE A 317 11.86 -32.39 -2.20
C ILE A 317 12.72 -33.23 -1.25
N LYS A 318 13.90 -32.72 -0.89
CA LYS A 318 14.86 -33.40 -0.02
C LYS A 318 15.23 -32.57 1.21
N SER A 319 14.96 -31.26 1.21
CA SER A 319 15.34 -30.35 2.30
C SER A 319 14.68 -30.65 3.65
N LEU A 320 13.65 -31.50 3.67
CA LEU A 320 12.89 -31.88 4.86
C LEU A 320 13.48 -33.07 5.60
N CYS A 321 14.40 -33.80 4.98
CA CYS A 321 15.06 -34.93 5.61
C CYS A 321 15.80 -34.48 6.88
N ASN A 322 15.53 -35.16 8.00
CA ASN A 322 16.05 -34.85 9.34
C ASN A 322 15.68 -33.46 9.90
N LYS A 323 14.73 -32.75 9.29
CA LYS A 323 14.15 -31.54 9.87
C LYS A 323 13.19 -31.91 10.98
N VAL A 324 13.12 -31.07 12.02
CA VAL A 324 12.18 -31.27 13.13
C VAL A 324 10.94 -30.41 12.94
N VAL A 325 9.79 -31.06 12.94
CA VAL A 325 8.47 -30.45 12.69
C VAL A 325 7.63 -30.58 13.95
N VAL A 326 7.02 -29.48 14.40
CA VAL A 326 5.97 -29.49 15.42
C VAL A 326 4.64 -29.26 14.72
N VAL A 327 3.68 -30.19 14.88
CA VAL A 327 2.32 -30.07 14.33
C VAL A 327 1.32 -30.12 15.48
N THR A 328 0.53 -29.06 15.64
CA THR A 328 -0.49 -28.99 16.71
C THR A 328 -1.88 -29.40 16.25
N GLY A 329 -2.67 -29.99 17.14
CA GLY A 329 -3.96 -30.61 16.80
C GLY A 329 -3.80 -31.78 15.84
N ALA A 330 -2.77 -32.61 16.07
CA ALA A 330 -2.30 -33.64 15.16
C ALA A 330 -2.79 -35.05 15.50
N GLY A 331 -3.66 -35.23 16.49
CA GLY A 331 -4.25 -36.53 16.84
C GLY A 331 -5.27 -37.04 15.82
N GLY A 332 -5.77 -36.16 14.93
CA GLY A 332 -6.71 -36.53 13.88
C GLY A 332 -6.81 -35.51 12.73
N GLY A 333 -7.65 -35.81 11.75
CA GLY A 333 -7.98 -34.90 10.64
C GLY A 333 -6.77 -34.33 9.89
N LEU A 334 -6.80 -33.01 9.66
CA LEU A 334 -5.74 -32.28 8.94
C LEU A 334 -4.37 -32.38 9.61
N GLY A 335 -4.30 -32.19 10.94
CA GLY A 335 -3.03 -32.24 11.66
C GLY A 335 -2.36 -33.61 11.61
N LYS A 336 -3.15 -34.69 11.76
CA LYS A 336 -2.67 -36.07 11.55
C LYS A 336 -2.09 -36.24 10.16
N SER A 337 -2.83 -35.80 9.14
CA SER A 337 -2.37 -35.90 7.75
C SER A 337 -1.08 -35.09 7.52
N HIS A 338 -0.97 -33.88 8.05
CA HIS A 338 0.26 -33.08 7.97
C HIS A 338 1.45 -33.83 8.59
N ALA A 339 1.29 -34.38 9.80
CA ALA A 339 2.32 -35.14 10.49
C ALA A 339 2.81 -36.35 9.68
N ILE A 340 1.89 -37.15 9.13
CA ILE A 340 2.23 -38.30 8.28
C ILE A 340 2.98 -37.87 7.01
N TRP A 341 2.53 -36.79 6.37
CA TRP A 341 3.18 -36.26 5.16
C TRP A 341 4.58 -35.71 5.44
N PHE A 342 4.81 -35.03 6.56
CA PHE A 342 6.17 -34.61 6.94
C PHE A 342 7.07 -35.82 7.21
N ALA A 343 6.58 -36.82 7.95
CA ALA A 343 7.33 -38.06 8.20
C ALA A 343 7.69 -38.80 6.91
N ARG A 344 6.77 -38.85 5.93
CA ARG A 344 7.01 -39.41 4.59
C ARG A 344 8.19 -38.77 3.86
N TYR A 345 8.45 -37.48 4.10
CA TYR A 345 9.58 -36.73 3.54
C TYR A 345 10.83 -36.73 4.42
N GLY A 346 10.90 -37.65 5.40
CA GLY A 346 12.06 -37.89 6.24
C GLY A 346 12.20 -36.93 7.42
N ALA A 347 11.17 -36.14 7.74
CA ALA A 347 11.18 -35.27 8.89
C ALA A 347 10.95 -36.03 10.21
N LYS A 348 11.48 -35.50 11.30
CA LYS A 348 11.17 -35.91 12.66
C LYS A 348 10.00 -35.08 13.18
N VAL A 349 8.97 -35.72 13.72
CA VAL A 349 7.68 -35.06 13.97
C VAL A 349 7.30 -35.11 15.46
N VAL A 350 7.00 -33.95 16.03
CA VAL A 350 6.28 -33.85 17.30
C VAL A 350 4.80 -33.73 16.98
N VAL A 351 4.04 -34.75 17.38
CA VAL A 351 2.60 -34.83 17.22
C VAL A 351 1.98 -34.28 18.50
N ASN A 352 1.53 -33.02 18.48
CA ASN A 352 0.83 -32.42 19.61
C ASN A 352 -0.68 -32.59 19.47
N ASP A 353 -1.31 -33.19 20.47
CA ASP A 353 -2.77 -33.25 20.63
C ASP A 353 -3.12 -33.46 22.10
N ILE A 354 -4.07 -32.69 22.62
CA ILE A 354 -4.46 -32.79 24.04
C ILE A 354 -5.21 -34.09 24.36
N LYS A 355 -5.85 -34.72 23.35
CA LYS A 355 -6.66 -35.92 23.56
C LYS A 355 -5.88 -37.20 23.33
N ASP A 356 -5.31 -37.34 22.13
CA ASP A 356 -4.58 -38.56 21.75
C ASP A 356 -3.52 -38.28 20.68
N PRO A 357 -2.28 -37.99 21.09
CA PRO A 357 -1.15 -37.91 20.18
C PRO A 357 -0.50 -39.29 19.90
N PHE A 358 -0.79 -40.31 20.72
CA PHE A 358 -0.04 -41.56 20.74
C PHE A 358 -0.38 -42.46 19.55
N SER A 359 -1.66 -42.56 19.19
CA SER A 359 -2.10 -43.40 18.05
C SER A 359 -1.45 -42.98 16.73
N VAL A 360 -1.34 -41.67 16.48
CA VAL A 360 -0.70 -41.13 15.27
C VAL A 360 0.83 -41.33 15.30
N VAL A 361 1.44 -41.25 16.47
CA VAL A 361 2.87 -41.53 16.63
C VAL A 361 3.20 -42.99 16.36
N GLU A 362 2.39 -43.92 16.88
CA GLU A 362 2.53 -45.35 16.61
C GLU A 362 2.42 -45.63 15.11
N GLU A 363 1.42 -45.04 14.44
CA GLU A 363 1.25 -45.16 12.98
C GLU A 363 2.48 -44.65 12.22
N ILE A 364 2.97 -43.45 12.55
CA ILE A 364 4.15 -42.87 11.90
C ILE A 364 5.40 -43.73 12.13
N ASN A 365 5.63 -44.18 13.36
CA ASN A 365 6.80 -44.99 13.70
C ASN A 365 6.74 -46.38 13.05
N LYS A 366 5.55 -46.96 12.90
CA LYS A 366 5.35 -48.23 12.17
C LYS A 366 5.66 -48.07 10.68
N LEU A 367 5.28 -46.94 10.07
CA LEU A 367 5.47 -46.70 8.64
C LEU A 367 6.90 -46.26 8.27
N TYR A 368 7.53 -45.46 9.13
CA TYR A 368 8.77 -44.76 8.78
C TYR A 368 9.94 -45.04 9.75
N GLY A 369 9.75 -45.95 10.70
CA GLY A 369 10.76 -46.39 11.67
C GLY A 369 10.65 -45.70 13.02
N GLU A 370 11.07 -46.41 14.07
CA GLU A 370 11.03 -45.93 15.45
C GLU A 370 11.76 -44.58 15.64
N GLY A 371 11.18 -43.72 16.49
CA GLY A 371 11.73 -42.38 16.75
C GLY A 371 11.62 -41.43 15.57
N THR A 372 10.76 -41.70 14.58
CA THR A 372 10.37 -40.74 13.55
C THR A 372 9.38 -39.72 14.11
N ALA A 373 8.44 -40.16 14.94
CA ALA A 373 7.55 -39.28 15.69
C ALA A 373 7.61 -39.50 17.19
N ILE A 374 7.28 -38.46 17.95
CA ILE A 374 7.05 -38.49 19.39
C ILE A 374 5.73 -37.80 19.75
N PRO A 375 5.07 -38.24 20.83
CA PRO A 375 3.82 -37.63 21.28
C PRO A 375 4.10 -36.41 22.15
N ASP A 376 3.18 -35.45 22.10
CA ASP A 376 3.09 -34.35 23.05
C ASP A 376 1.60 -34.09 23.38
N SER A 377 1.27 -34.00 24.66
CA SER A 377 -0.11 -33.83 25.13
C SER A 377 -0.37 -32.49 25.83
N HIS A 378 0.57 -31.55 25.75
CA HIS A 378 0.44 -30.25 26.40
C HIS A 378 -0.64 -29.41 25.72
N ASP A 379 -1.34 -28.58 26.50
CA ASP A 379 -2.37 -27.69 25.97
C ASP A 379 -1.73 -26.48 25.27
N VAL A 380 -2.11 -26.25 24.00
CA VAL A 380 -1.63 -25.12 23.20
C VAL A 380 -1.98 -23.74 23.79
N VAL A 381 -2.97 -23.66 24.68
CA VAL A 381 -3.42 -22.42 25.32
C VAL A 381 -2.60 -22.09 26.55
N THR A 382 -2.27 -23.07 27.39
CA THR A 382 -1.62 -22.85 28.70
C THR A 382 -0.16 -23.27 28.73
N GLU A 383 0.28 -24.11 27.81
CA GLU A 383 1.56 -24.83 27.86
C GLU A 383 2.33 -24.78 26.54
N ALA A 384 2.00 -23.83 25.64
CA ALA A 384 2.65 -23.68 24.33
C ALA A 384 4.21 -23.74 24.35
N PRO A 385 4.93 -23.13 25.32
CA PRO A 385 6.38 -23.28 25.39
C PRO A 385 6.86 -24.71 25.64
N LEU A 386 6.10 -25.51 26.41
CA LEU A 386 6.44 -26.90 26.71
C LEU A 386 6.36 -27.79 25.47
N ILE A 387 5.43 -27.50 24.56
CA ILE A 387 5.33 -28.20 23.25
C ILE A 387 6.63 -28.05 22.45
N ILE A 388 7.18 -26.83 22.41
CA ILE A 388 8.46 -26.57 21.74
C ILE A 388 9.62 -27.19 22.52
N GLN A 389 9.55 -27.20 23.85
CA GLN A 389 10.53 -27.86 24.70
C GLN A 389 10.57 -29.38 24.48
N THR A 390 9.44 -30.05 24.25
CA THR A 390 9.38 -31.47 23.90
C THR A 390 10.22 -31.77 22.66
N ALA A 391 10.11 -30.94 21.61
CA ALA A 391 10.92 -31.05 20.41
C ALA A 391 12.42 -30.84 20.68
N ILE A 392 12.78 -29.83 21.47
CA ILE A 392 14.17 -29.54 21.83
C ILE A 392 14.77 -30.65 22.70
N SER A 393 14.05 -31.15 23.70
CA SER A 393 14.53 -32.21 24.59
C SER A 393 14.80 -33.51 23.85
N LYS A 394 13.97 -33.85 22.84
CA LYS A 394 14.15 -35.09 22.08
C LYS A 394 15.10 -34.95 20.90
N PHE A 395 14.94 -33.90 20.10
CA PHE A 395 15.61 -33.76 18.80
C PHE A 395 16.62 -32.62 18.75
N GLN A 396 16.77 -31.83 19.83
CA GLN A 396 17.75 -30.74 19.98
C GLN A 396 17.58 -29.56 19.02
N ARG A 397 16.53 -29.56 18.20
CA ARG A 397 16.23 -28.51 17.21
C ARG A 397 14.74 -28.47 16.89
N VAL A 398 14.30 -27.37 16.28
CA VAL A 398 13.00 -27.23 15.61
C VAL A 398 13.27 -26.47 14.32
N ASP A 399 12.70 -26.91 13.21
CA ASP A 399 12.86 -26.27 11.90
C ASP A 399 11.52 -25.75 11.34
N ILE A 400 10.42 -26.42 11.69
CA ILE A 400 9.10 -26.16 11.11
C ILE A 400 8.05 -26.18 12.23
N LEU A 401 7.19 -25.16 12.26
CA LEU A 401 6.01 -25.09 13.14
C LEU A 401 4.75 -25.03 12.28
N VAL A 402 3.82 -25.95 12.49
CA VAL A 402 2.50 -25.96 11.87
C VAL A 402 1.44 -25.70 12.93
N ASN A 403 0.94 -24.47 12.97
CA ASN A 403 -0.14 -24.06 13.88
C ASN A 403 -1.49 -24.49 13.27
N ASN A 404 -1.97 -25.67 13.67
CA ASN A 404 -3.21 -26.27 13.14
C ASN A 404 -4.27 -26.54 14.22
N ALA A 405 -3.91 -26.55 15.52
CA ALA A 405 -4.87 -26.75 16.60
C ALA A 405 -6.10 -25.83 16.49
N GLY A 406 -7.27 -26.38 16.85
CA GLY A 406 -8.53 -25.68 16.64
C GLY A 406 -9.75 -26.30 17.31
N ILE A 407 -10.76 -25.46 17.51
CA ILE A 407 -12.09 -25.84 17.99
C ILE A 407 -13.17 -25.06 17.24
N LEU A 408 -14.39 -25.57 17.21
CA LEU A 408 -15.57 -24.83 16.75
C LEU A 408 -16.54 -24.58 17.90
N ARG A 409 -17.16 -23.40 17.92
CA ARG A 409 -18.21 -22.98 18.84
C ARG A 409 -19.21 -22.12 18.07
N ASP A 410 -19.81 -22.76 17.07
CA ASP A 410 -20.65 -22.09 16.07
C ASP A 410 -22.00 -21.72 16.67
N LYS A 411 -22.38 -20.46 16.46
CA LYS A 411 -23.61 -19.87 16.95
C LYS A 411 -23.92 -18.60 16.15
N SER A 412 -25.19 -18.40 15.80
CA SER A 412 -25.64 -17.08 15.31
C SER A 412 -25.20 -16.00 16.30
N PHE A 413 -24.77 -14.83 15.81
CA PHE A 413 -24.16 -13.80 16.64
C PHE A 413 -25.01 -13.40 17.85
N LEU A 414 -26.34 -13.31 17.71
CA LEU A 414 -27.25 -13.03 18.82
C LEU A 414 -27.18 -14.07 19.96
N LYS A 415 -26.97 -15.34 19.63
CA LYS A 415 -26.99 -16.46 20.58
C LYS A 415 -25.59 -16.81 21.09
N MET A 416 -24.55 -16.21 20.53
CA MET A 416 -23.16 -16.45 20.90
C MET A 416 -22.90 -15.92 22.31
N LYS A 417 -22.28 -16.75 23.13
CA LYS A 417 -21.86 -16.39 24.48
C LYS A 417 -20.39 -15.97 24.52
N ASP A 418 -20.00 -15.25 25.57
CA ASP A 418 -18.62 -14.80 25.75
C ASP A 418 -17.66 -15.97 25.91
N GLU A 419 -18.07 -17.04 26.59
CA GLU A 419 -17.23 -18.23 26.75
C GLU A 419 -16.91 -18.89 25.41
N GLU A 420 -17.88 -18.91 24.49
CA GLU A 420 -17.73 -19.43 23.12
C GLU A 420 -16.81 -18.54 22.28
N TRP A 421 -16.92 -17.21 22.43
CA TRP A 421 -16.03 -16.25 21.79
C TRP A 421 -14.58 -16.42 22.27
N PHE A 422 -14.37 -16.35 23.58
CA PHE A 422 -13.03 -16.37 24.16
C PHE A 422 -12.33 -17.71 24.01
N ALA A 423 -13.05 -18.84 24.09
CA ALA A 423 -12.46 -20.15 23.85
C ALA A 423 -11.86 -20.25 22.44
N VAL A 424 -12.59 -19.77 21.43
CA VAL A 424 -12.14 -19.78 20.03
C VAL A 424 -10.94 -18.86 19.83
N LEU A 425 -10.95 -17.63 20.37
CA LEU A 425 -9.79 -16.73 20.26
C LEU A 425 -8.56 -17.33 20.96
N LYS A 426 -8.70 -17.91 22.16
CA LYS A 426 -7.60 -18.54 22.91
C LYS A 426 -6.93 -19.66 22.12
N VAL A 427 -7.73 -20.62 21.64
CA VAL A 427 -7.22 -21.79 20.92
C VAL A 427 -6.66 -21.43 19.57
N HIS A 428 -7.21 -20.45 18.85
CA HIS A 428 -6.76 -20.15 17.49
C HIS A 428 -5.72 -19.05 17.42
N LEU A 429 -6.02 -17.88 17.98
CA LEU A 429 -5.18 -16.70 17.83
C LEU A 429 -4.05 -16.69 18.86
N PHE A 430 -4.38 -16.81 20.14
CA PHE A 430 -3.40 -16.69 21.22
C PHE A 430 -2.42 -17.86 21.25
N SER A 431 -2.87 -19.09 21.05
CA SER A 431 -1.96 -20.24 20.93
C SER A 431 -0.99 -20.10 19.74
N THR A 432 -1.47 -19.61 18.59
CA THR A 432 -0.64 -19.36 17.40
C THR A 432 0.44 -18.32 17.70
N PHE A 433 0.10 -17.27 18.46
CA PHE A 433 1.07 -16.32 18.97
C PHE A 433 2.09 -17.00 19.89
N SER A 434 1.65 -17.69 20.95
CA SER A 434 2.54 -18.26 21.97
C SER A 434 3.47 -19.34 21.40
N LEU A 435 2.97 -20.21 20.51
CA LEU A 435 3.78 -21.20 19.79
C LEU A 435 4.81 -20.55 18.88
N SER A 436 4.39 -19.56 18.08
CA SER A 436 5.30 -18.81 17.21
C SER A 436 6.35 -18.05 18.02
N LYS A 437 5.97 -17.54 19.19
CA LYS A 437 6.86 -16.83 20.11
C LYS A 437 7.89 -17.76 20.73
N ALA A 438 7.48 -18.96 21.13
CA ALA A 438 8.35 -19.98 21.71
C ALA A 438 9.39 -20.49 20.71
N VAL A 439 9.04 -20.67 19.42
CA VAL A 439 9.98 -21.13 18.40
C VAL A 439 10.87 -20.02 17.82
N TRP A 440 10.45 -18.75 17.94
CA TRP A 440 11.15 -17.60 17.37
C TRP A 440 12.65 -17.47 17.73
N PRO A 441 13.09 -17.61 19.00
CA PRO A 441 14.51 -17.53 19.34
C PRO A 441 15.33 -18.67 18.70
N ILE A 442 14.73 -19.86 18.58
CA ILE A 442 15.36 -21.04 17.96
C ILE A 442 15.59 -20.78 16.47
N PHE A 443 14.55 -20.31 15.75
CA PHE A 443 14.67 -19.99 14.33
C PHE A 443 15.62 -18.82 14.06
N THR A 444 15.60 -17.79 14.93
CA THR A 444 16.51 -16.64 14.82
C THR A 444 17.97 -17.08 14.97
N LYS A 445 18.28 -17.96 15.93
CA LYS A 445 19.63 -18.50 16.14
C LYS A 445 20.08 -19.36 14.94
N GLN A 446 19.17 -20.15 14.39
CA GLN A 446 19.44 -21.00 13.22
C GLN A 446 19.52 -20.22 11.89
N LYS A 447 19.04 -18.97 11.86
CA LYS A 447 18.85 -18.17 10.63
C LYS A 447 17.98 -18.89 9.58
N SER A 448 17.08 -19.75 10.04
CA SER A 448 16.21 -20.59 9.22
C SER A 448 15.02 -21.03 10.06
N GLY A 449 13.85 -21.08 9.45
CA GLY A 449 12.65 -21.67 10.05
C GLY A 449 11.43 -21.44 9.20
N PHE A 450 10.47 -22.36 9.27
CA PHE A 450 9.20 -22.25 8.54
C PHE A 450 8.04 -22.28 9.54
N ILE A 451 7.10 -21.34 9.39
CA ILE A 451 5.84 -21.31 10.14
C ILE A 451 4.70 -21.39 9.13
N ILE A 452 3.87 -22.42 9.26
CA ILE A 452 2.63 -22.55 8.48
C ILE A 452 1.46 -22.34 9.45
N ASN A 453 0.72 -21.26 9.23
CA ASN A 453 -0.46 -20.94 10.02
C ASN A 453 -1.73 -21.36 9.29
N THR A 454 -2.71 -21.85 10.03
CA THR A 454 -3.99 -22.30 9.47
C THR A 454 -5.06 -21.23 9.68
N THR A 455 -5.46 -20.51 8.63
CA THR A 455 -6.65 -19.64 8.62
C THR A 455 -7.90 -20.44 8.21
N SER A 456 -8.92 -19.80 7.63
CA SER A 456 -10.10 -20.41 7.03
C SER A 456 -10.73 -19.45 6.03
N THR A 457 -11.45 -19.98 5.04
CA THR A 457 -12.34 -19.18 4.18
C THR A 457 -13.43 -18.45 4.96
N SER A 458 -13.83 -18.97 6.14
CA SER A 458 -14.68 -18.26 7.09
C SER A 458 -13.99 -17.01 7.66
N GLY A 459 -12.68 -17.05 7.88
CA GLY A 459 -11.90 -15.88 8.28
C GLY A 459 -11.59 -14.91 7.14
N ILE A 460 -11.49 -15.40 5.90
CA ILE A 460 -11.22 -14.53 4.73
C ILE A 460 -12.49 -13.83 4.27
N TYR A 461 -13.65 -14.48 4.33
CA TYR A 461 -14.88 -13.99 3.69
C TYR A 461 -16.07 -13.80 4.65
N GLY A 462 -15.88 -14.08 5.94
CA GLY A 462 -16.95 -14.24 6.92
C GLY A 462 -17.86 -15.44 6.66
N ASN A 463 -18.55 -15.93 7.69
CA ASN A 463 -19.59 -16.95 7.53
C ASN A 463 -20.66 -16.84 8.61
N PHE A 464 -21.94 -16.97 8.22
CA PHE A 464 -23.06 -16.86 9.16
C PHE A 464 -22.88 -17.85 10.33
N GLY A 465 -23.02 -17.39 11.56
CA GLY A 465 -22.93 -18.22 12.75
C GLY A 465 -21.50 -18.52 13.21
N GLN A 466 -20.50 -17.89 12.60
CA GLN A 466 -19.08 -18.14 12.90
C GLN A 466 -18.32 -16.86 13.25
N ALA A 467 -18.97 -15.85 13.85
CA ALA A 467 -18.34 -14.55 14.14
C ALA A 467 -17.02 -14.67 14.95
N ASN A 468 -17.00 -15.54 15.96
CA ASN A 468 -15.79 -15.85 16.75
C ASN A 468 -14.70 -16.50 15.91
N TYR A 469 -15.05 -17.53 15.14
CA TYR A 469 -14.09 -18.28 14.32
C TYR A 469 -13.54 -17.45 13.17
N ALA A 470 -14.41 -16.74 12.46
CA ALA A 470 -14.03 -15.80 11.40
C ALA A 470 -13.09 -14.72 11.92
N ALA A 471 -13.42 -14.08 13.05
CA ALA A 471 -12.56 -13.08 13.68
C ALA A 471 -11.18 -13.65 14.06
N ALA A 472 -11.12 -14.82 14.70
CA ALA A 472 -9.85 -15.44 15.09
C ALA A 472 -9.01 -15.87 13.88
N LYS A 473 -9.62 -16.46 12.86
CA LYS A 473 -8.93 -16.91 11.64
C LYS A 473 -8.48 -15.73 10.77
N ALA A 474 -9.23 -14.64 10.72
CA ALA A 474 -8.80 -13.40 10.08
C ALA A 474 -7.63 -12.76 10.85
N ALA A 475 -7.67 -12.75 12.18
CA ALA A 475 -6.60 -12.22 13.00
C ALA A 475 -5.26 -12.96 12.77
N ILE A 476 -5.30 -14.27 12.53
CA ILE A 476 -4.12 -15.05 12.12
C ILE A 476 -3.50 -14.50 10.82
N LEU A 477 -4.30 -14.00 9.86
CA LEU A 477 -3.77 -13.43 8.61
C LEU A 477 -2.92 -12.18 8.89
N GLY A 478 -3.48 -11.21 9.63
CA GLY A 478 -2.77 -10.00 10.01
C GLY A 478 -1.51 -10.27 10.85
N PHE A 479 -1.62 -11.20 11.81
CA PHE A 479 -0.49 -11.68 12.59
C PHE A 479 0.64 -12.26 11.70
N SER A 480 0.26 -13.19 10.81
CA SER A 480 1.20 -13.93 9.96
C SER A 480 1.95 -13.01 9.00
N LYS A 481 1.26 -12.02 8.40
CA LYS A 481 1.89 -11.04 7.52
C LYS A 481 2.96 -10.22 8.25
N THR A 482 2.69 -9.79 9.48
CA THR A 482 3.68 -9.05 10.26
C THR A 482 4.89 -9.91 10.63
N ILE A 483 4.70 -11.12 11.15
CA ILE A 483 5.84 -11.95 11.52
C ILE A 483 6.61 -12.48 10.28
N ALA A 484 5.97 -12.58 9.12
CA ALA A 484 6.64 -12.77 7.83
C ALA A 484 7.62 -11.63 7.53
N LEU A 485 7.18 -10.37 7.66
CA LEU A 485 8.03 -9.19 7.44
C LEU A 485 9.21 -9.14 8.43
N GLU A 486 8.96 -9.39 9.72
CA GLU A 486 10.01 -9.39 10.75
C GLU A 486 10.99 -10.56 10.62
N GLY A 487 10.48 -11.71 10.15
CA GLY A 487 11.21 -12.96 10.01
C GLY A 487 12.11 -13.01 8.77
N ALA A 488 11.76 -12.27 7.71
CA ALA A 488 12.43 -12.34 6.41
C ALA A 488 13.96 -12.13 6.50
N LYS A 489 14.41 -11.11 7.24
CA LYS A 489 15.84 -10.81 7.43
C LYS A 489 16.59 -11.87 8.25
N ARG A 490 15.87 -12.73 8.96
CA ARG A 490 16.38 -13.82 9.81
C ARG A 490 16.25 -15.20 9.17
N GLY A 491 15.83 -15.27 7.89
CA GLY A 491 15.60 -16.54 7.20
C GLY A 491 14.35 -17.29 7.68
N ILE A 492 13.46 -16.63 8.42
CA ILE A 492 12.20 -17.20 8.88
C ILE A 492 11.13 -16.93 7.81
N ILE A 493 10.47 -17.97 7.35
CA ILE A 493 9.42 -17.93 6.33
C ILE A 493 8.10 -18.26 7.01
N VAL A 494 7.10 -17.40 6.81
CA VAL A 494 5.75 -17.59 7.34
C VAL A 494 4.75 -17.53 6.20
N ASN A 495 3.90 -18.54 6.06
CA ASN A 495 2.80 -18.56 5.09
C ASN A 495 1.52 -19.06 5.76
N VAL A 496 0.39 -18.81 5.10
CA VAL A 496 -0.94 -19.15 5.62
C VAL A 496 -1.71 -20.02 4.63
N ILE A 497 -2.38 -21.04 5.14
CA ILE A 497 -3.31 -21.87 4.37
C ILE A 497 -4.75 -21.73 4.88
N ALA A 498 -5.71 -21.78 3.97
CA ALA A 498 -7.14 -21.87 4.21
C ALA A 498 -7.65 -23.21 3.64
N PRO A 499 -7.65 -24.28 4.45
CA PRO A 499 -7.98 -25.62 3.97
C PRO A 499 -9.50 -25.84 3.84
N HIS A 500 -9.89 -26.65 2.88
CA HIS A 500 -11.21 -27.27 2.76
C HIS A 500 -11.07 -28.80 2.74
N ALA A 501 -11.44 -29.45 3.84
CA ALA A 501 -11.32 -30.89 4.02
C ALA A 501 -12.34 -31.41 5.04
N GLU A 502 -12.69 -32.69 4.91
CA GLU A 502 -13.47 -33.44 5.88
C GLU A 502 -12.59 -33.77 7.10
N THR A 503 -13.04 -33.36 8.28
CA THR A 503 -12.38 -33.56 9.56
C THR A 503 -13.45 -33.74 10.65
N ALA A 504 -13.06 -34.13 11.86
CA ALA A 504 -13.99 -34.16 12.99
C ALA A 504 -14.72 -32.82 13.22
N MET A 505 -14.07 -31.68 12.91
CA MET A 505 -14.69 -30.36 13.03
C MET A 505 -15.67 -30.05 11.89
N THR A 506 -15.46 -30.58 10.70
CA THR A 506 -16.23 -30.20 9.51
C THR A 506 -17.33 -31.19 9.11
N LYS A 507 -17.32 -32.41 9.68
CA LYS A 507 -18.34 -33.44 9.42
C LYS A 507 -19.79 -32.97 9.67
N THR A 508 -20.01 -32.17 10.71
CA THR A 508 -21.36 -31.69 11.06
C THR A 508 -21.82 -30.47 10.26
N ILE A 509 -20.96 -29.90 9.41
CA ILE A 509 -21.28 -28.72 8.57
C ILE A 509 -21.32 -29.04 7.08
N PHE A 510 -20.84 -30.21 6.64
CA PHE A 510 -20.86 -30.61 5.24
C PHE A 510 -22.25 -31.11 4.83
N SER A 511 -22.67 -30.72 3.63
CA SER A 511 -23.85 -31.26 2.96
C SER A 511 -23.63 -32.70 2.47
N GLU A 512 -24.70 -33.43 2.18
CA GLU A 512 -24.63 -34.80 1.62
C GLU A 512 -23.80 -34.83 0.33
N LYS A 513 -23.97 -33.82 -0.53
CA LYS A 513 -23.20 -33.67 -1.77
C LYS A 513 -21.71 -33.51 -1.49
N GLU A 514 -21.33 -32.74 -0.46
CA GLU A 514 -19.91 -32.55 -0.10
C GLU A 514 -19.30 -33.85 0.46
N LEU A 515 -20.03 -34.58 1.30
CA LEU A 515 -19.57 -35.88 1.82
C LEU A 515 -19.36 -36.91 0.70
N SER A 516 -20.21 -36.90 -0.33
CA SER A 516 -20.09 -37.79 -1.50
C SER A 516 -18.83 -37.55 -2.34
N ASN A 517 -18.27 -36.34 -2.28
CA ASN A 517 -17.10 -35.96 -3.05
C ASN A 517 -15.77 -36.36 -2.38
N HIS A 518 -15.79 -36.73 -1.11
CA HIS A 518 -14.61 -37.18 -0.33
C HIS A 518 -13.45 -36.16 -0.35
N PHE A 519 -13.59 -35.10 0.46
CA PHE A 519 -12.55 -34.09 0.67
C PHE A 519 -11.52 -34.53 1.71
N ASP A 520 -10.69 -35.51 1.37
CA ASP A 520 -9.72 -36.09 2.31
C ASP A 520 -8.64 -35.08 2.74
N ALA A 521 -8.20 -35.14 4.00
CA ALA A 521 -7.16 -34.26 4.55
C ALA A 521 -5.79 -34.38 3.84
N SER A 522 -5.51 -35.53 3.21
CA SER A 522 -4.33 -35.74 2.36
C SER A 522 -4.35 -34.88 1.11
N GLN A 523 -5.48 -34.29 0.73
CA GLN A 523 -5.59 -33.37 -0.40
C GLN A 523 -5.12 -31.93 -0.06
N VAL A 524 -4.74 -31.68 1.20
CA VAL A 524 -4.22 -30.39 1.67
C VAL A 524 -2.73 -30.49 2.01
N SER A 525 -2.34 -31.59 2.66
CA SER A 525 -1.02 -31.77 3.27
C SER A 525 0.18 -31.63 2.32
N PRO A 526 0.11 -32.07 1.05
CA PRO A 526 1.16 -31.83 0.05
C PRO A 526 1.57 -30.36 -0.08
N LEU A 527 0.62 -29.42 -0.07
CA LEU A 527 0.93 -27.99 -0.13
C LEU A 527 1.63 -27.52 1.14
N VAL A 528 1.19 -27.99 2.32
CA VAL A 528 1.80 -27.62 3.61
C VAL A 528 3.26 -28.05 3.68
N VAL A 529 3.56 -29.28 3.23
CA VAL A 529 4.92 -29.80 3.13
C VAL A 529 5.75 -28.97 2.15
N LEU A 530 5.20 -28.65 0.97
CA LEU A 530 5.90 -27.85 -0.03
C LEU A 530 6.22 -26.43 0.48
N LEU A 531 5.29 -25.78 1.18
CA LEU A 531 5.49 -24.44 1.76
C LEU A 531 6.61 -24.39 2.81
N ALA A 532 6.96 -25.53 3.40
CA ALA A 532 8.05 -25.68 4.37
C ALA A 532 9.38 -26.15 3.73
N SER A 533 9.46 -26.25 2.40
CA SER A 533 10.65 -26.74 1.68
C SER A 533 11.57 -25.61 1.19
N GLU A 534 12.87 -25.90 1.09
CA GLU A 534 13.83 -24.98 0.47
C GLU A 534 13.71 -24.98 -1.06
N GLU A 535 13.31 -26.11 -1.65
CA GLU A 535 13.17 -26.27 -3.09
C GLU A 535 12.14 -25.29 -3.65
N LEU A 536 11.02 -25.07 -2.94
CA LEU A 536 10.05 -24.04 -3.32
C LEU A 536 10.70 -22.66 -3.39
N GLN A 537 11.48 -22.30 -2.36
CA GLN A 537 12.11 -20.97 -2.27
C GLN A 537 13.16 -20.74 -3.37
N LYS A 538 13.82 -21.81 -3.81
CA LYS A 538 14.77 -21.78 -4.94
C LYS A 538 14.04 -21.71 -6.28
N TYR A 539 12.93 -22.43 -6.43
CA TYR A 539 12.17 -22.55 -7.69
C TYR A 539 11.43 -21.26 -8.07
N SER A 540 10.82 -20.57 -7.11
CA SER A 540 9.96 -19.40 -7.37
C SER A 540 10.72 -18.14 -7.79
N GLY A 541 12.07 -18.11 -7.69
CA GLY A 541 12.91 -16.95 -7.99
C GLY A 541 12.75 -15.75 -7.03
N ARG A 542 11.72 -15.76 -6.18
CA ARG A 542 11.46 -14.84 -5.07
C ARG A 542 10.97 -15.66 -3.87
N ARG A 543 11.30 -15.25 -2.65
CA ARG A 543 10.84 -15.96 -1.44
C ARG A 543 9.32 -16.01 -1.39
N VAL A 544 8.75 -17.20 -1.24
CA VAL A 544 7.33 -17.40 -0.98
C VAL A 544 7.10 -17.18 0.51
N ILE A 545 6.75 -15.95 0.87
CA ILE A 545 6.61 -15.50 2.25
C ILE A 545 5.44 -14.52 2.37
N GLY A 546 4.72 -14.60 3.49
CA GLY A 546 3.55 -13.77 3.78
C GLY A 546 2.34 -14.08 2.88
N GLN A 547 2.35 -15.22 2.18
CA GLN A 547 1.34 -15.57 1.20
C GLN A 547 0.17 -16.34 1.82
N LEU A 548 -1.00 -16.21 1.19
CA LEU A 548 -2.23 -16.90 1.54
C LEU A 548 -2.65 -17.84 0.42
N PHE A 549 -2.87 -19.11 0.76
CA PHE A 549 -3.34 -20.13 -0.18
C PHE A 549 -4.64 -20.77 0.30
N GLU A 550 -5.61 -20.91 -0.59
CA GLU A 550 -6.77 -21.78 -0.40
C GLU A 550 -6.50 -23.14 -1.04
N VAL A 551 -6.86 -24.23 -0.37
CA VAL A 551 -6.50 -25.58 -0.79
C VAL A 551 -7.51 -26.63 -0.34
N GLY A 552 -7.83 -27.58 -1.22
CA GLY A 552 -8.72 -28.71 -0.93
C GLY A 552 -9.23 -29.35 -2.22
N GLY A 553 -9.68 -30.61 -2.17
CA GLY A 553 -10.32 -31.25 -3.33
C GLY A 553 -9.44 -31.41 -4.57
N GLY A 554 -8.12 -31.48 -4.39
CA GLY A 554 -7.16 -31.48 -5.51
C GLY A 554 -6.99 -30.10 -6.17
N TRP A 555 -7.40 -29.01 -5.53
CA TRP A 555 -7.18 -27.64 -6.02
C TRP A 555 -6.33 -26.83 -5.04
N CYS A 556 -5.46 -25.98 -5.61
CA CYS A 556 -4.67 -24.97 -4.89
C CYS A 556 -4.83 -23.62 -5.58
N GLY A 557 -5.14 -22.56 -4.84
CA GLY A 557 -5.18 -21.18 -5.36
C GLY A 557 -4.57 -20.18 -4.40
N GLN A 558 -4.01 -19.10 -4.94
CA GLN A 558 -3.50 -17.98 -4.15
C GLN A 558 -4.58 -16.90 -4.02
N THR A 559 -4.69 -16.32 -2.82
CA THR A 559 -5.62 -15.22 -2.54
C THR A 559 -4.83 -13.98 -2.09
N ARG A 560 -5.14 -12.82 -2.65
CA ARG A 560 -4.50 -11.53 -2.36
C ARG A 560 -5.50 -10.38 -2.30
N TRP A 561 -5.02 -9.19 -1.95
CA TRP A 561 -5.79 -7.96 -2.06
C TRP A 561 -5.75 -7.40 -3.48
N GLN A 562 -6.88 -6.87 -3.94
CA GLN A 562 -6.97 -5.95 -5.07
C GLN A 562 -7.62 -4.65 -4.58
N ARG A 563 -7.03 -3.52 -4.95
CA ARG A 563 -7.55 -2.19 -4.66
C ARG A 563 -7.96 -1.50 -5.95
N SER A 564 -9.12 -0.85 -5.92
CA SER A 564 -9.58 0.07 -6.97
C SER A 564 -8.57 1.20 -7.19
N SER A 565 -8.69 1.88 -8.34
CA SER A 565 -7.93 3.11 -8.60
C SER A 565 -8.31 4.22 -7.63
N GLY A 566 -9.53 4.17 -7.08
CA GLY A 566 -10.06 5.11 -6.11
C GLY A 566 -10.42 6.47 -6.69
N TYR A 567 -10.93 7.33 -5.82
CA TYR A 567 -11.24 8.73 -6.05
C TYR A 567 -10.39 9.61 -5.13
N VAL A 568 -9.90 10.75 -5.62
CA VAL A 568 -9.19 11.74 -4.81
C VAL A 568 -9.96 13.04 -4.81
N SER A 569 -10.36 13.49 -3.62
CA SER A 569 -10.81 14.85 -3.41
C SER A 569 -9.67 15.72 -2.90
N ILE A 570 -9.49 16.87 -3.56
CA ILE A 570 -8.47 17.87 -3.22
C ILE A 570 -9.08 19.11 -2.54
N LYS A 571 -10.38 19.06 -2.22
CA LYS A 571 -11.07 20.13 -1.49
C LYS A 571 -10.60 20.19 -0.05
N GLU A 572 -10.63 21.37 0.55
CA GLU A 572 -10.29 21.55 1.98
C GLU A 572 -11.32 20.85 2.88
N THR A 573 -12.60 20.98 2.56
CA THR A 573 -13.68 20.22 3.20
C THR A 573 -14.30 19.28 2.16
N ILE A 574 -14.51 18.03 2.56
CA ILE A 574 -15.12 17.00 1.73
C ILE A 574 -16.47 16.69 2.38
N GLU A 575 -17.54 16.79 1.61
CA GLU A 575 -18.90 16.49 2.07
C GLU A 575 -19.26 15.03 1.70
N PRO A 576 -20.08 14.31 2.49
CA PRO A 576 -20.42 12.92 2.19
C PRO A 576 -21.26 12.76 0.91
N GLU A 577 -21.90 13.82 0.42
CA GLU A 577 -22.58 13.88 -0.88
C GLU A 577 -21.59 13.70 -2.03
N GLU A 578 -20.38 14.25 -1.92
CA GLU A 578 -19.33 14.06 -2.93
C GLU A 578 -18.89 12.60 -3.03
N ILE A 579 -18.86 11.88 -1.90
CA ILE A 579 -18.60 10.44 -1.87
C ILE A 579 -19.70 9.68 -2.60
N LYS A 580 -20.97 10.06 -2.38
CA LYS A 580 -22.12 9.46 -3.06
C LYS A 580 -22.06 9.71 -4.57
N GLU A 581 -21.76 10.93 -5.00
CA GLU A 581 -21.66 11.33 -6.41
C GLU A 581 -20.52 10.62 -7.13
N ASN A 582 -19.39 10.40 -6.45
CA ASN A 582 -18.20 9.77 -7.02
C ASN A 582 -18.07 8.27 -6.67
N TRP A 583 -19.16 7.64 -6.21
CA TRP A 583 -19.13 6.26 -5.72
C TRP A 583 -18.59 5.27 -6.76
N ASN A 584 -18.93 5.47 -8.03
CA ASN A 584 -18.46 4.62 -9.13
C ASN A 584 -16.94 4.67 -9.29
N HIS A 585 -16.29 5.81 -9.01
CA HIS A 585 -14.83 5.94 -9.07
C HIS A 585 -14.14 5.27 -7.87
N ILE A 586 -14.75 5.38 -6.68
CA ILE A 586 -14.26 4.73 -5.45
C ILE A 586 -14.27 3.20 -5.57
N THR A 587 -15.19 2.68 -6.38
CA THR A 587 -15.47 1.24 -6.53
C THR A 587 -15.13 0.70 -7.93
N ASP A 588 -14.42 1.47 -8.76
CA ASP A 588 -14.01 1.05 -10.10
C ASP A 588 -12.82 0.07 -10.02
N PHE A 589 -13.07 -1.19 -10.38
CA PHE A 589 -12.06 -2.23 -10.52
C PHE A 589 -11.78 -2.61 -11.98
N SER A 590 -12.30 -1.86 -12.97
CA SER A 590 -12.16 -2.19 -14.38
C SER A 590 -10.81 -1.79 -14.98
N ARG A 591 -10.11 -0.84 -14.36
CA ARG A 591 -8.87 -0.25 -14.86
C ARG A 591 -7.99 0.25 -13.72
N ASN A 592 -6.68 0.28 -13.95
CA ASN A 592 -5.68 0.88 -13.05
C ASN A 592 -5.78 0.38 -11.59
N THR A 593 -6.24 -0.85 -11.38
CA THR A 593 -6.22 -1.49 -10.06
C THR A 593 -4.81 -1.84 -9.66
N ILE A 594 -4.55 -1.88 -8.36
CA ILE A 594 -3.27 -2.33 -7.81
C ILE A 594 -3.47 -3.51 -6.84
N ASN A 595 -2.41 -4.26 -6.56
CA ASN A 595 -2.44 -5.42 -5.66
C ASN A 595 -1.43 -5.25 -4.52
N PRO A 596 -1.66 -4.28 -3.60
CA PRO A 596 -0.69 -3.95 -2.57
C PRO A 596 -0.40 -5.16 -1.69
N SER A 597 0.90 -5.44 -1.53
CA SER A 597 1.40 -6.57 -0.76
C SER A 597 1.97 -6.16 0.60
N SER A 598 2.21 -4.87 0.81
CA SER A 598 2.71 -4.29 2.07
C SER A 598 2.03 -2.97 2.42
N THR A 599 2.12 -2.58 3.70
CA THR A 599 1.63 -1.27 4.19
C THR A 599 2.31 -0.12 3.46
N GLU A 600 3.62 -0.24 3.19
CA GLU A 600 4.42 0.76 2.48
C GLU A 600 3.97 0.91 1.03
N GLU A 601 3.75 -0.20 0.31
CA GLU A 601 3.29 -0.17 -1.08
C GLU A 601 1.93 0.52 -1.21
N SER A 602 0.96 0.16 -0.35
CA SER A 602 -0.35 0.80 -0.38
C SER A 602 -0.30 2.29 -0.02
N SER A 603 0.49 2.63 1.00
CA SER A 603 0.67 4.02 1.42
C SER A 603 1.27 4.86 0.29
N MET A 604 2.34 4.38 -0.35
CA MET A 604 2.98 5.07 -1.46
C MET A 604 2.04 5.27 -2.65
N ALA A 605 1.29 4.24 -3.04
CA ALA A 605 0.34 4.35 -4.15
C ALA A 605 -0.79 5.36 -3.86
N THR A 606 -1.25 5.41 -2.61
CA THR A 606 -2.25 6.39 -2.17
C THR A 606 -1.71 7.81 -2.25
N LEU A 607 -0.49 8.03 -1.75
CA LEU A 607 0.15 9.34 -1.73
C LEU A 607 0.48 9.83 -3.14
N GLN A 608 0.88 8.93 -4.04
CA GLN A 608 1.05 9.24 -5.46
C GLN A 608 -0.24 9.69 -6.13
N ALA A 609 -1.37 9.02 -5.84
CA ALA A 609 -2.67 9.43 -6.36
C ALA A 609 -3.05 10.84 -5.88
N VAL A 610 -2.83 11.15 -4.59
CA VAL A 610 -3.09 12.47 -4.02
C VAL A 610 -2.19 13.54 -4.65
N GLN A 611 -0.90 13.27 -4.79
CA GLN A 611 0.04 14.21 -5.42
C GLN A 611 -0.30 14.48 -6.89
N LYS A 612 -0.69 13.44 -7.64
CA LYS A 612 -1.12 13.56 -9.03
C LYS A 612 -2.34 14.46 -9.15
N ALA A 613 -3.33 14.29 -8.27
CA ALA A 613 -4.54 15.11 -8.25
C ALA A 613 -4.26 16.60 -7.98
N HIS A 614 -3.35 16.90 -7.05
CA HIS A 614 -2.95 18.30 -6.77
C HIS A 614 -2.20 18.93 -7.94
N SER A 615 -1.29 18.16 -8.56
CA SER A 615 -0.52 18.64 -9.71
C SER A 615 -1.41 18.91 -10.93
N SER A 616 -2.47 18.11 -11.12
CA SER A 616 -3.44 18.35 -12.20
C SER A 616 -4.32 19.59 -11.98
N LYS A 617 -4.57 20.00 -10.73
CA LYS A 617 -5.38 21.18 -10.41
C LYS A 617 -4.67 22.50 -10.72
N GLU A 618 -3.34 22.53 -10.64
CA GLU A 618 -2.57 23.72 -11.01
C GLU A 618 -2.55 23.96 -12.54
N LEU A 619 -3.07 23.03 -13.33
CA LEU A 619 -3.13 23.06 -14.79
C LEU A 619 -4.53 23.37 -15.35
N ASP A 620 -5.47 23.91 -14.56
CA ASP A 620 -6.92 23.87 -14.83
C ASP A 620 -7.44 24.72 -16.03
N ASP A 621 -6.59 25.40 -16.79
CA ASP A 621 -6.91 25.86 -18.16
C ASP A 621 -5.88 25.41 -19.22
N GLY A 622 -4.81 24.72 -18.81
CA GLY A 622 -3.65 24.40 -19.64
C GLY A 622 -2.90 25.65 -20.12
N LEU A 623 -3.13 26.81 -19.50
CA LEU A 623 -2.53 28.08 -19.85
C LEU A 623 -1.45 28.47 -18.84
N PHE A 624 -0.33 28.96 -19.35
CA PHE A 624 0.74 29.57 -18.57
C PHE A 624 0.60 31.09 -18.63
N LYS A 625 0.19 31.70 -17.52
CA LYS A 625 0.06 33.15 -17.38
C LYS A 625 1.27 33.70 -16.63
N TYR A 626 1.89 34.74 -17.17
CA TYR A 626 3.05 35.37 -16.56
C TYR A 626 3.08 36.87 -16.85
N THR A 627 3.77 37.59 -15.97
CA THR A 627 3.90 39.04 -15.94
C THR A 627 5.37 39.44 -15.88
N THR A 628 5.65 40.74 -15.91
CA THR A 628 7.01 41.28 -15.75
C THR A 628 7.64 40.85 -14.41
N LYS A 629 6.83 40.67 -13.36
CA LYS A 629 7.26 40.13 -12.06
C LYS A 629 7.87 38.73 -12.21
N ASP A 630 7.22 37.85 -12.98
CA ASP A 630 7.68 36.48 -13.18
C ASP A 630 8.97 36.45 -14.01
N CYS A 631 9.10 37.36 -14.98
CA CYS A 631 10.32 37.56 -15.74
C CYS A 631 11.50 38.00 -14.85
N ILE A 632 11.29 39.00 -13.99
CA ILE A 632 12.31 39.47 -13.04
C ILE A 632 12.68 38.34 -12.07
N LEU A 633 11.70 37.62 -11.53
CA LEU A 633 11.93 36.51 -10.62
C LEU A 633 12.77 35.40 -11.25
N TYR A 634 12.48 35.05 -12.51
CA TYR A 634 13.28 34.10 -13.27
C TYR A 634 14.72 34.59 -13.49
N ASN A 635 14.88 35.83 -13.92
CA ASN A 635 16.20 36.43 -14.15
C ASN A 635 17.05 36.45 -12.86
N LEU A 636 16.46 36.84 -11.72
CA LEU A 636 17.11 36.77 -10.42
C LEU A 636 17.46 35.31 -10.05
N GLY A 637 16.56 34.37 -10.35
CA GLY A 637 16.79 32.92 -10.22
C GLY A 637 17.95 32.38 -11.08
N LEU A 638 18.39 33.12 -12.10
CA LEU A 638 19.59 32.84 -12.90
C LEU A 638 20.82 33.68 -12.51
N GLY A 639 20.74 34.38 -11.37
CA GLY A 639 21.86 35.16 -10.82
C GLY A 639 21.99 36.56 -11.43
N CYS A 640 20.96 37.10 -12.09
CA CYS A 640 20.93 38.54 -12.37
C CYS A 640 20.88 39.35 -11.08
N THR A 641 21.50 40.52 -11.11
CA THR A 641 21.59 41.41 -9.94
C THR A 641 20.99 42.78 -10.23
N SER A 642 20.81 43.60 -9.20
CA SER A 642 20.33 44.98 -9.33
C SER A 642 21.20 45.89 -10.20
N LYS A 643 22.41 45.45 -10.58
CA LYS A 643 23.29 46.16 -11.51
C LYS A 643 22.93 45.93 -12.98
N GLU A 644 22.07 44.96 -13.26
CA GLU A 644 21.68 44.56 -14.62
C GLU A 644 20.21 44.94 -14.84
N LEU A 645 19.94 46.26 -14.90
CA LEU A 645 18.57 46.81 -14.90
C LEU A 645 17.69 46.25 -16.02
N LYS A 646 18.25 46.01 -17.22
CA LYS A 646 17.59 45.30 -18.34
C LYS A 646 16.98 43.93 -17.96
N TYR A 647 17.36 43.34 -16.83
CA TYR A 647 16.80 42.08 -16.31
C TYR A 647 15.96 42.24 -15.04
N THR A 648 16.14 43.31 -14.28
CA THR A 648 15.56 43.45 -12.93
C THR A 648 14.63 44.65 -12.77
N TYR A 649 14.47 45.49 -13.79
CA TYR A 649 13.64 46.69 -13.74
C TYR A 649 12.76 46.81 -14.98
N GLU A 650 11.45 46.72 -14.78
CA GLU A 650 10.45 46.69 -15.86
C GLU A 650 10.32 47.99 -16.66
N ASN A 651 10.84 49.12 -16.16
CA ASN A 651 10.86 50.40 -16.92
C ASN A 651 12.23 50.70 -17.55
N ASP A 652 13.18 49.78 -17.47
CA ASP A 652 14.39 49.86 -18.29
C ASP A 652 14.00 49.77 -19.77
N PRO A 653 14.50 50.66 -20.66
CA PRO A 653 14.11 50.65 -22.07
C PRO A 653 14.46 49.34 -22.78
N ASP A 654 15.41 48.57 -22.25
CA ASP A 654 15.88 47.30 -22.79
C ASP A 654 15.41 46.10 -21.94
N PHE A 655 14.37 46.29 -21.11
CA PHE A 655 13.84 45.26 -20.24
C PHE A 655 13.47 43.99 -21.02
N GLN A 656 14.05 42.87 -20.60
CA GLN A 656 13.81 41.57 -21.21
C GLN A 656 13.92 40.42 -20.21
N VAL A 657 13.25 39.33 -20.54
CA VAL A 657 13.50 38.04 -19.88
C VAL A 657 14.56 37.28 -20.67
N LEU A 658 15.46 36.57 -19.97
CA LEU A 658 16.47 35.76 -20.62
C LEU A 658 15.84 34.72 -21.56
N PRO A 659 16.42 34.45 -22.75
CA PRO A 659 15.86 33.52 -23.75
C PRO A 659 15.50 32.14 -23.20
N THR A 660 16.24 31.64 -22.22
CA THR A 660 15.99 30.35 -21.57
C THR A 660 14.67 30.29 -20.83
N PHE A 661 13.96 31.41 -20.59
CA PHE A 661 12.60 31.38 -20.04
C PHE A 661 11.64 30.52 -20.87
N ALA A 662 11.96 30.26 -22.15
CA ALA A 662 11.25 29.31 -23.01
C ALA A 662 11.12 27.89 -22.41
N VAL A 663 11.96 27.50 -21.45
CA VAL A 663 11.84 26.20 -20.78
C VAL A 663 10.77 26.19 -19.69
N ILE A 664 10.31 27.34 -19.18
CA ILE A 664 9.34 27.38 -18.08
C ILE A 664 7.94 26.91 -18.51
N PRO A 665 7.35 27.40 -19.62
CA PRO A 665 6.07 26.89 -20.12
C PRO A 665 6.14 25.41 -20.54
N PHE A 666 7.30 24.96 -21.02
CA PHE A 666 7.57 23.55 -21.33
C PHE A 666 7.54 22.68 -20.08
N MET A 667 8.25 23.10 -19.04
CA MET A 667 8.39 22.35 -17.81
C MET A 667 7.04 22.15 -17.12
N GLN A 668 6.22 23.20 -17.02
CA GLN A 668 4.87 23.07 -16.46
C GLN A 668 3.98 22.14 -17.28
N ALA A 669 4.13 22.12 -18.60
CA ALA A 669 3.38 21.23 -19.47
C ALA A 669 3.91 19.79 -19.51
N THR A 670 5.05 19.47 -18.87
CA THR A 670 5.66 18.13 -18.94
C THR A 670 4.72 17.03 -18.43
N ALA A 671 3.88 17.34 -17.42
CA ALA A 671 2.87 16.41 -16.91
C ALA A 671 1.82 16.00 -17.97
N THR A 672 1.55 16.87 -18.95
CA THR A 672 0.58 16.60 -20.02
C THR A 672 1.06 15.56 -21.04
N LEU A 673 2.36 15.23 -21.04
CA LEU A 673 2.91 14.14 -21.85
C LEU A 673 2.43 12.75 -21.36
N ALA A 674 1.92 12.65 -20.13
CA ALA A 674 1.38 11.43 -19.54
C ALA A 674 2.32 10.22 -19.67
N MET A 675 3.59 10.40 -19.27
CA MET A 675 4.65 9.39 -19.41
C MET A 675 4.33 8.08 -18.69
N ASP A 676 3.51 8.12 -17.64
CA ASP A 676 3.01 6.96 -16.91
C ASP A 676 2.12 6.05 -17.76
N ASN A 677 1.48 6.58 -18.80
CA ASN A 677 0.73 5.77 -19.75
C ASN A 677 1.63 5.16 -20.83
N LEU A 678 2.79 5.78 -21.10
CA LEU A 678 3.72 5.39 -22.16
C LEU A 678 4.63 4.23 -21.77
N VAL A 679 4.78 3.94 -20.47
CA VAL A 679 5.71 2.92 -19.97
C VAL A 679 5.09 2.14 -18.80
N ASP A 680 5.56 0.92 -18.57
CA ASP A 680 5.19 0.09 -17.42
C ASP A 680 6.21 0.28 -16.28
N ASN A 681 5.79 0.03 -15.03
CA ASN A 681 6.58 0.26 -13.81
C ASN A 681 7.11 1.70 -13.67
N PHE A 682 6.33 2.68 -14.15
CA PHE A 682 6.71 4.09 -14.03
C PHE A 682 6.87 4.51 -12.57
N ASN A 683 8.01 5.13 -12.24
CA ASN A 683 8.28 5.68 -10.93
C ASN A 683 8.86 7.09 -11.07
N TYR A 684 8.11 8.10 -10.60
CA TYR A 684 8.52 9.51 -10.63
C TYR A 684 9.86 9.77 -9.93
N ALA A 685 10.18 9.06 -8.83
CA ALA A 685 11.45 9.23 -8.14
C ALA A 685 12.66 8.71 -8.94
N MET A 686 12.41 7.95 -10.00
CA MET A 686 13.41 7.37 -10.88
C MET A 686 13.48 8.07 -12.25
N LEU A 687 12.68 9.11 -12.46
CA LEU A 687 12.67 9.98 -13.63
C LEU A 687 13.86 10.96 -13.58
N LEU A 688 14.68 10.95 -14.63
CA LEU A 688 15.81 11.86 -14.80
C LEU A 688 15.65 12.66 -16.09
N HIS A 689 15.78 13.98 -16.00
CA HIS A 689 15.86 14.85 -17.17
C HIS A 689 17.28 14.77 -17.75
N GLY A 690 17.42 14.19 -18.95
CA GLY A 690 18.71 13.92 -19.58
C GLY A 690 19.20 15.01 -20.54
N GLU A 691 18.35 15.46 -21.46
CA GLU A 691 18.71 16.46 -22.48
C GLU A 691 17.58 17.47 -22.65
N GLN A 692 17.96 18.72 -22.90
CA GLN A 692 17.04 19.81 -23.21
C GLN A 692 17.43 20.45 -24.54
N TYR A 693 16.44 20.68 -25.40
CA TYR A 693 16.55 21.54 -26.57
C TYR A 693 15.40 22.55 -26.57
N PHE A 694 15.68 23.76 -27.05
CA PHE A 694 14.61 24.67 -27.46
C PHE A 694 15.01 25.52 -28.65
N LYS A 695 13.99 25.98 -29.37
CA LYS A 695 14.05 26.98 -30.43
C LYS A 695 13.07 28.10 -30.14
N LEU A 696 13.56 29.34 -30.15
CA LEU A 696 12.70 30.51 -30.17
C LEU A 696 12.18 30.73 -31.60
N CYS A 697 10.88 30.97 -31.70
CA CYS A 697 10.21 31.30 -32.95
C CYS A 697 9.90 32.80 -33.06
N THR A 698 10.23 33.57 -32.01
CA THR A 698 10.22 35.03 -31.96
C THR A 698 11.63 35.55 -31.58
N PRO A 699 11.99 36.80 -31.95
CA PRO A 699 13.33 37.34 -31.64
C PRO A 699 13.67 37.36 -30.15
N THR A 700 12.66 37.59 -29.30
CA THR A 700 12.75 37.55 -27.84
C THR A 700 11.47 36.93 -27.27
N MET A 701 11.54 36.47 -26.02
CA MET A 701 10.35 36.10 -25.24
C MET A 701 9.61 37.37 -24.81
N PRO A 702 8.27 37.43 -24.93
CA PRO A 702 7.49 38.55 -24.41
C PRO A 702 7.69 38.73 -22.90
N SER A 703 7.59 39.95 -22.39
CA SER A 703 7.75 40.28 -20.96
C SER A 703 6.50 40.05 -20.10
N ASN A 704 5.39 39.65 -20.73
CA ASN A 704 4.16 39.19 -20.12
C ASN A 704 3.33 38.44 -21.18
N GLY A 705 2.41 37.57 -20.76
CA GLY A 705 1.56 36.88 -21.70
C GLY A 705 0.73 35.76 -21.10
N THR A 706 -0.12 35.17 -21.95
CA THR A 706 -0.86 33.95 -21.66
C THR A 706 -0.54 32.94 -22.75
N LEU A 707 0.21 31.90 -22.40
CA LEU A 707 0.71 30.90 -23.32
C LEU A 707 -0.03 29.58 -23.15
N LYS A 708 -0.04 28.74 -24.19
CA LYS A 708 -0.48 27.35 -24.13
C LYS A 708 0.55 26.45 -24.75
N THR A 709 0.92 25.40 -24.04
CA THR A 709 1.90 24.42 -24.52
C THR A 709 1.20 23.11 -24.87
N LEU A 710 1.44 22.62 -26.08
CA LEU A 710 0.95 21.32 -26.55
C LEU A 710 2.09 20.30 -26.52
N ALA A 711 1.89 19.17 -25.84
CA ALA A 711 2.89 18.11 -25.69
C ALA A 711 2.57 16.90 -26.58
N LYS A 712 3.60 16.26 -27.15
CA LYS A 712 3.48 14.97 -27.86
C LYS A 712 4.73 14.11 -27.68
N PRO A 713 4.61 12.78 -27.57
CA PRO A 713 5.77 11.91 -27.55
C PRO A 713 6.42 11.87 -28.94
N LEU A 714 7.73 12.10 -29.00
CA LEU A 714 8.54 11.99 -30.21
C LEU A 714 9.30 10.66 -30.25
N GLN A 715 9.80 10.19 -29.11
CA GLN A 715 10.43 8.87 -29.00
C GLN A 715 10.05 8.22 -27.69
N VAL A 716 9.78 6.92 -27.71
CA VAL A 716 9.52 6.08 -26.54
C VAL A 716 10.24 4.77 -26.78
N LEU A 717 11.36 4.58 -26.09
CA LEU A 717 12.29 3.49 -26.35
C LEU A 717 12.61 2.72 -25.09
N ASP A 718 12.56 1.40 -25.18
CA ASP A 718 13.10 0.55 -24.14
C ASP A 718 14.64 0.55 -24.15
N LYS A 719 15.27 0.58 -22.97
CA LYS A 719 16.71 0.42 -22.77
C LYS A 719 17.02 -0.92 -22.11
N ASN A 720 16.75 -2.01 -22.83
CA ASN A 720 17.04 -3.40 -22.46
C ASN A 720 16.45 -3.82 -21.10
N GLY A 721 15.22 -3.40 -20.81
CA GLY A 721 14.46 -3.67 -19.59
C GLY A 721 15.00 -2.96 -18.34
N LYS A 722 16.03 -2.12 -18.47
CA LYS A 722 16.65 -1.41 -17.34
C LYS A 722 16.11 0.01 -17.16
N ALA A 723 15.63 0.63 -18.23
CA ALA A 723 15.03 1.95 -18.21
C ALA A 723 14.18 2.18 -19.46
N ALA A 724 13.27 3.14 -19.39
CA ALA A 724 12.62 3.71 -20.56
C ALA A 724 13.23 5.09 -20.89
N LEU A 725 13.37 5.39 -22.18
CA LEU A 725 13.67 6.74 -22.68
C LEU A 725 12.41 7.30 -23.32
N VAL A 726 11.90 8.41 -22.80
CA VAL A 726 10.80 9.18 -23.39
C VAL A 726 11.35 10.53 -23.84
N VAL A 727 11.20 10.85 -25.12
CA VAL A 727 11.47 12.18 -25.67
C VAL A 727 10.13 12.84 -25.98
N GLY A 728 9.84 13.96 -25.34
CA GLY A 728 8.63 14.75 -25.60
C GLY A 728 8.95 16.00 -26.43
N GLY A 729 8.07 16.34 -27.36
CA GLY A 729 8.08 17.58 -28.13
C GLY A 729 6.96 18.51 -27.69
N PHE A 730 7.27 19.80 -27.59
CA PHE A 730 6.38 20.79 -26.97
C PHE A 730 6.32 22.06 -27.81
N GLU A 731 5.12 22.46 -28.22
CA GLU A 731 4.87 23.67 -28.99
C GLU A 731 4.13 24.68 -28.11
N THR A 732 4.75 25.84 -27.86
CA THR A 732 4.20 26.89 -27.00
C THR A 732 3.68 28.06 -27.82
N TYR A 733 2.38 28.32 -27.74
CA TYR A 733 1.66 29.34 -28.48
C TYR A 733 1.23 30.48 -27.56
N ASP A 734 1.31 31.72 -28.04
CA ASP A 734 0.63 32.85 -27.41
C ASP A 734 -0.87 32.78 -27.74
N ILE A 735 -1.73 32.79 -26.71
CA ILE A 735 -3.18 32.59 -26.90
C ILE A 735 -3.82 33.74 -27.67
N LYS A 736 -3.35 34.97 -27.48
CA LYS A 736 -3.95 36.16 -28.08
C LYS A 736 -3.63 36.26 -29.58
N THR A 737 -2.37 36.04 -29.94
CA THR A 737 -1.86 36.19 -31.30
C THR A 737 -1.85 34.89 -32.09
N LYS A 738 -1.99 33.75 -31.42
CA LYS A 738 -1.86 32.39 -31.96
C LYS A 738 -0.49 32.10 -32.59
N LYS A 739 0.52 32.94 -32.33
CA LYS A 739 1.88 32.74 -32.84
C LYS A 739 2.61 31.70 -32.00
N LEU A 740 3.38 30.83 -32.66
CA LEU A 740 4.31 29.93 -32.00
C LEU A 740 5.46 30.78 -31.43
N ILE A 741 5.68 30.69 -30.13
CA ILE A 741 6.69 31.45 -29.39
C ILE A 741 7.96 30.61 -29.25
N ALA A 742 7.81 29.34 -28.87
CA ALA A 742 8.93 28.42 -28.69
C ALA A 742 8.54 26.98 -29.03
N TYR A 743 9.53 26.22 -29.47
CA TYR A 743 9.47 24.77 -29.60
C TYR A 743 10.53 24.15 -28.67
N ASN A 744 10.14 23.19 -27.84
CA ASN A 744 11.03 22.50 -26.91
C ASN A 744 11.05 20.98 -27.19
N GLU A 745 12.19 20.35 -26.95
CA GLU A 745 12.30 18.89 -26.78
C GLU A 745 12.97 18.57 -25.45
N GLY A 746 12.38 17.65 -24.69
CA GLY A 746 12.94 17.14 -23.43
C GLY A 746 13.12 15.63 -23.49
N SER A 747 14.29 15.14 -23.08
CA SER A 747 14.58 13.71 -22.96
C SER A 747 14.54 13.26 -21.51
N PHE A 748 13.77 12.22 -21.23
CA PHE A 748 13.50 11.73 -19.89
C PHE A 748 13.85 10.24 -19.76
N PHE A 749 14.73 9.92 -18.82
CA PHE A 749 15.14 8.54 -18.51
C PHE A 749 14.39 8.06 -17.27
N ILE A 750 13.58 7.02 -17.41
CA ILE A 750 12.80 6.45 -16.32
C ILE A 750 13.44 5.12 -15.92
N ARG A 751 14.28 5.13 -14.88
CA ARG A 751 15.01 3.94 -14.46
C ARG A 751 14.06 2.89 -13.86
N GLY A 752 14.22 1.63 -14.28
CA GLY A 752 13.37 0.51 -13.85
C GLY A 752 12.03 0.40 -14.59
N ALA A 753 11.68 1.36 -15.45
CA ALA A 753 10.52 1.25 -16.32
C ALA A 753 10.84 0.43 -17.58
N HIS A 754 9.79 -0.18 -18.14
CA HIS A 754 9.82 -0.95 -19.38
C HIS A 754 8.88 -0.33 -20.40
N VAL A 755 9.26 -0.31 -21.67
CA VAL A 755 8.38 0.11 -22.77
C VAL A 755 7.84 -1.14 -23.46
N PRO A 756 6.54 -1.43 -23.36
CA PRO A 756 5.91 -2.49 -24.15
C PRO A 756 6.12 -2.27 -25.65
N PRO A 757 6.33 -3.34 -26.46
CA PRO A 757 6.57 -3.21 -27.90
C PRO A 757 5.51 -2.38 -28.64
N GLU A 758 4.25 -2.46 -28.23
CA GLU A 758 3.13 -1.71 -28.80
C GLU A 758 3.11 -0.21 -28.44
N LYS A 759 3.87 0.21 -27.43
CA LYS A 759 4.01 1.61 -27.01
C LYS A 759 5.30 2.25 -27.54
N GLU A 760 6.16 1.51 -28.24
CA GLU A 760 7.40 2.05 -28.78
C GLU A 760 7.15 3.09 -29.87
N VAL A 761 7.87 4.21 -29.78
CA VAL A 761 7.87 5.26 -30.80
C VAL A 761 9.32 5.49 -31.22
N ARG A 762 9.67 5.15 -32.45
CA ARG A 762 11.04 5.25 -32.99
C ARG A 762 11.23 6.43 -33.95
N ASP A 763 10.22 6.71 -34.77
CA ASP A 763 10.32 7.59 -35.94
C ASP A 763 9.71 8.99 -35.75
N GLY A 764 9.64 9.50 -34.51
CA GLY A 764 9.18 10.88 -34.31
C GLY A 764 10.14 11.89 -34.92
N LYS A 765 9.59 12.88 -35.64
CA LYS A 765 10.35 13.98 -36.21
C LYS A 765 10.92 14.87 -35.12
N ARG A 766 12.23 14.75 -34.88
CA ARG A 766 13.01 15.62 -33.99
C ARG A 766 13.72 16.72 -34.78
N ALA A 767 13.96 17.87 -34.14
CA ALA A 767 14.71 18.97 -34.73
C ALA A 767 16.15 18.57 -35.02
N LYS A 768 16.68 18.98 -36.18
CA LYS A 768 18.05 18.65 -36.61
C LYS A 768 19.11 19.08 -35.58
N PHE A 769 18.95 20.27 -35.02
CA PHE A 769 19.86 20.79 -33.99
C PHE A 769 19.75 20.00 -32.68
N ALA A 770 18.55 19.51 -32.30
CA ALA A 770 18.35 18.69 -31.11
C ALA A 770 19.08 17.34 -31.17
N VAL A 771 19.21 16.74 -32.36
CA VAL A 771 19.89 15.45 -32.56
C VAL A 771 21.36 15.56 -32.98
N GLN A 772 21.82 16.77 -33.33
CA GLN A 772 23.21 17.01 -33.71
C GLN A 772 24.16 16.80 -32.51
N ASN A 773 25.33 16.22 -32.74
CA ASN A 773 26.39 16.09 -31.74
C ASN A 773 27.31 17.33 -31.78
N PHE A 774 27.53 17.94 -30.62
CA PHE A 774 28.35 19.14 -30.43
C PHE A 774 29.50 18.81 -29.48
N GLU A 775 30.58 18.28 -30.04
CA GLU A 775 31.77 17.92 -29.27
C GLU A 775 32.66 19.15 -29.03
N VAL A 776 33.27 19.19 -27.85
CA VAL A 776 34.29 20.19 -27.52
C VAL A 776 35.49 20.00 -28.47
N PRO A 777 35.95 21.05 -29.17
CA PRO A 777 37.09 20.94 -30.08
C PRO A 777 38.38 20.56 -29.34
N HIS A 778 38.94 19.40 -29.65
CA HIS A 778 40.20 18.94 -29.06
C HIS A 778 41.37 19.88 -29.38
N GLY A 779 42.15 20.25 -28.36
CA GLY A 779 43.38 21.04 -28.51
C GLY A 779 43.17 22.53 -28.83
N LYS A 780 41.93 23.03 -28.89
CA LYS A 780 41.64 24.45 -29.07
C LYS A 780 41.33 25.15 -27.74
N VAL A 781 41.99 26.28 -27.51
CA VAL A 781 41.66 27.18 -26.40
C VAL A 781 40.23 27.73 -26.62
N PRO A 782 39.40 27.85 -25.57
CA PRO A 782 38.07 28.47 -25.69
C PRO A 782 38.17 29.92 -26.18
N ASP A 783 37.23 30.33 -27.03
CA ASP A 783 37.09 31.72 -27.47
C ASP A 783 36.52 32.60 -26.34
N PHE A 784 35.81 32.00 -25.40
CA PHE A 784 35.25 32.65 -24.23
C PHE A 784 35.29 31.72 -23.01
N GLU A 785 35.69 32.27 -21.86
CA GLU A 785 35.57 31.62 -20.56
C GLU A 785 34.93 32.59 -19.56
N ALA A 786 34.02 32.08 -18.73
CA ALA A 786 33.46 32.83 -17.60
C ALA A 786 33.37 31.95 -16.37
N GLU A 787 33.80 32.47 -15.22
CA GLU A 787 33.59 31.86 -13.90
C GLU A 787 32.42 32.56 -13.19
N ILE A 788 31.49 31.76 -12.68
CA ILE A 788 30.22 32.21 -12.13
C ILE A 788 29.96 31.43 -10.84
N SER A 789 30.04 32.10 -9.68
CA SER A 789 29.66 31.49 -8.41
C SER A 789 28.15 31.56 -8.23
N THR A 790 27.54 30.40 -7.97
CA THR A 790 26.11 30.32 -7.66
C THR A 790 25.85 30.75 -6.22
N ASN A 791 24.67 31.30 -5.92
CA ASN A 791 24.27 31.56 -4.54
C ASN A 791 23.91 30.23 -3.82
N LYS A 792 24.14 30.15 -2.50
CA LYS A 792 23.66 29.02 -1.68
C LYS A 792 22.13 28.89 -1.71
N ASP A 793 21.42 29.99 -1.92
CA ASP A 793 19.96 30.04 -2.05
C ASP A 793 19.48 30.02 -3.52
N GLN A 794 20.38 29.76 -4.49
CA GLN A 794 20.05 29.84 -5.92
C GLN A 794 18.89 28.91 -6.29
N ALA A 795 18.88 27.68 -5.78
CA ALA A 795 17.80 26.73 -6.01
C ALA A 795 16.49 27.15 -5.33
N ALA A 796 16.57 27.78 -4.16
CA ALA A 796 15.42 28.30 -3.42
C ALA A 796 14.73 29.46 -4.16
N LEU A 797 15.51 30.25 -4.90
CA LEU A 797 15.00 31.33 -5.73
C LEU A 797 14.49 30.82 -7.08
N TYR A 798 15.29 30.00 -7.79
CA TYR A 798 14.94 29.50 -9.13
C TYR A 798 13.63 28.69 -9.14
N ARG A 799 13.39 27.85 -8.12
CA ARG A 799 12.16 27.05 -8.00
C ARG A 799 10.88 27.87 -8.06
N LEU A 800 10.93 29.14 -7.65
CA LEU A 800 9.76 30.05 -7.69
C LEU A 800 9.32 30.38 -9.11
N SER A 801 10.13 30.04 -10.12
CA SER A 801 9.76 30.12 -11.54
C SER A 801 8.91 28.94 -12.02
N GLY A 802 8.64 27.95 -11.16
CA GLY A 802 7.68 26.87 -11.43
C GLY A 802 8.19 25.44 -11.24
N ASP A 803 9.45 25.22 -10.84
CA ASP A 803 9.97 23.87 -10.53
C ASP A 803 10.01 23.63 -9.02
N PHE A 804 8.88 23.19 -8.48
CA PHE A 804 8.73 23.00 -7.05
C PHE A 804 9.21 21.64 -6.53
N ASN A 805 9.93 20.85 -7.34
CA ASN A 805 10.43 19.54 -6.94
C ASN A 805 11.26 19.62 -5.63
N PRO A 806 10.88 18.86 -4.58
CA PRO A 806 11.51 18.96 -3.26
C PRO A 806 13.00 18.57 -3.26
N LEU A 807 13.46 17.82 -4.27
CA LEU A 807 14.87 17.47 -4.46
C LEU A 807 15.83 18.67 -4.41
N HIS A 808 15.34 19.85 -4.79
CA HIS A 808 16.13 21.08 -4.92
C HIS A 808 16.13 21.97 -3.67
N ILE A 809 15.41 21.57 -2.60
CA ILE A 809 15.32 22.40 -1.38
C ILE A 809 15.29 21.59 -0.08
N ASP A 810 14.81 20.35 -0.09
CA ASP A 810 14.65 19.51 1.10
C ASP A 810 15.83 18.50 1.23
N PRO A 811 16.69 18.65 2.26
CA PRO A 811 17.82 17.76 2.46
C PRO A 811 17.44 16.30 2.71
N THR A 812 16.26 16.03 3.26
CA THR A 812 15.79 14.68 3.57
C THR A 812 15.44 13.94 2.28
N LEU A 813 14.70 14.61 1.39
CA LEU A 813 14.30 14.05 0.10
C LEU A 813 15.51 13.87 -0.82
N ALA A 814 16.44 14.82 -0.83
CA ALA A 814 17.70 14.68 -1.56
C ALA A 814 18.46 13.42 -1.14
N LYS A 815 18.58 13.16 0.18
CA LYS A 815 19.21 11.95 0.73
C LYS A 815 18.45 10.68 0.39
N ALA A 816 17.12 10.69 0.42
CA ALA A 816 16.28 9.53 0.10
C ALA A 816 16.52 9.02 -1.33
N VAL A 817 16.82 9.92 -2.28
CA VAL A 817 17.18 9.57 -3.66
C VAL A 817 18.69 9.58 -3.93
N LYS A 818 19.51 9.51 -2.87
CA LYS A 818 20.96 9.32 -2.86
C LYS A 818 21.81 10.54 -3.27
N PHE A 819 21.31 11.76 -3.07
CA PHE A 819 22.15 12.98 -3.08
C PHE A 819 22.51 13.40 -1.65
N PRO A 820 23.74 13.89 -1.41
CA PRO A 820 24.18 14.25 -0.06
C PRO A 820 23.46 15.48 0.52
N THR A 821 23.01 16.39 -0.34
CA THR A 821 22.32 17.65 -0.02
C THR A 821 21.47 18.07 -1.24
N PRO A 822 20.54 19.05 -1.13
CA PRO A 822 19.76 19.50 -2.28
C PRO A 822 20.64 20.00 -3.43
N ILE A 823 20.27 19.62 -4.65
CA ILE A 823 21.00 19.99 -5.87
C ILE A 823 20.35 21.19 -6.54
N LEU A 824 21.12 21.96 -7.30
CA LEU A 824 20.60 22.98 -8.20
C LEU A 824 19.86 22.31 -9.38
N HIS A 825 18.79 22.95 -9.86
CA HIS A 825 18.09 22.48 -11.06
C HIS A 825 19.01 22.49 -12.28
N GLY A 826 19.02 21.42 -13.08
CA GLY A 826 19.80 21.39 -14.32
C GLY A 826 19.44 22.53 -15.27
N LEU A 827 18.14 22.87 -15.35
CA LEU A 827 17.66 24.03 -16.13
C LEU A 827 18.12 25.38 -15.57
N CYS A 828 18.40 25.48 -14.27
CA CYS A 828 19.01 26.67 -13.67
C CYS A 828 20.49 26.77 -14.09
N THR A 829 21.25 25.68 -13.99
CA THR A 829 22.64 25.62 -14.49
C THR A 829 22.73 25.97 -15.97
N LEU A 830 21.78 25.49 -16.77
CA LEU A 830 21.63 25.86 -18.17
C LEU A 830 21.40 27.36 -18.34
N GLY A 831 20.41 27.94 -17.63
CA GLY A 831 20.11 29.36 -17.72
C GLY A 831 21.28 30.27 -17.33
N ILE A 832 22.01 29.92 -16.27
CA ILE A 832 23.22 30.64 -15.83
C ILE A 832 24.29 30.60 -16.93
N SER A 833 24.52 29.42 -17.51
CA SER A 833 25.52 29.25 -18.58
C SER A 833 25.12 30.02 -19.84
N ALA A 834 23.85 29.93 -20.21
CA ALA A 834 23.32 30.56 -21.42
C ALA A 834 23.21 32.09 -21.28
N LYS A 835 23.03 32.63 -20.07
CA LYS A 835 23.15 34.07 -19.79
C LYS A 835 24.55 34.57 -20.13
N ALA A 836 25.60 33.88 -19.69
CA ALA A 836 26.98 34.29 -19.98
C ALA A 836 27.27 34.31 -21.48
N LEU A 837 26.76 33.32 -22.22
CA LEU A 837 26.86 33.28 -23.68
C LEU A 837 26.05 34.40 -24.35
N PHE A 838 24.86 34.71 -23.82
CA PHE A 838 24.01 35.81 -24.33
C PHE A 838 24.69 37.17 -24.16
N GLU A 839 25.26 37.45 -22.98
CA GLU A 839 25.96 38.71 -22.71
C GLU A 839 27.21 38.88 -23.59
N HIS A 840 27.90 37.79 -23.91
CA HIS A 840 29.14 37.85 -24.70
C HIS A 840 28.91 37.82 -26.22
N TYR A 841 28.07 36.90 -26.71
CA TYR A 841 27.86 36.67 -28.16
C TYR A 841 26.56 37.29 -28.70
N GLY A 842 25.67 37.76 -27.83
CA GLY A 842 24.37 38.31 -28.19
C GLY A 842 23.26 37.24 -28.36
N PRO A 843 22.13 37.62 -28.99
CA PRO A 843 20.96 36.76 -29.10
C PRO A 843 21.20 35.45 -29.86
N TYR A 844 20.57 34.39 -29.38
CA TYR A 844 20.53 33.07 -30.03
C TYR A 844 19.09 32.59 -30.20
N GLU A 845 18.85 31.80 -31.24
CA GLU A 845 17.53 31.29 -31.62
C GLU A 845 17.33 29.81 -31.28
N GLU A 846 18.40 29.03 -31.15
CA GLU A 846 18.33 27.61 -30.79
C GLU A 846 19.37 27.31 -29.71
N LEU A 847 19.03 26.42 -28.78
CA LEU A 847 19.91 25.94 -27.74
C LEU A 847 19.70 24.44 -27.52
N LYS A 848 20.79 23.71 -27.33
CA LYS A 848 20.80 22.30 -26.91
C LYS A 848 21.78 22.10 -25.76
N VAL A 849 21.43 21.21 -24.82
CA VAL A 849 22.35 20.72 -23.79
C VAL A 849 22.05 19.28 -23.38
N ARG A 850 23.09 18.56 -22.93
CA ARG A 850 22.97 17.33 -22.14
C ARG A 850 23.40 17.59 -20.70
N PHE A 851 22.57 17.17 -19.75
CA PHE A 851 22.90 17.19 -18.33
C PHE A 851 23.72 15.95 -17.99
N THR A 852 24.98 16.13 -17.61
CA THR A 852 25.91 15.02 -17.35
C THR A 852 26.15 14.79 -15.86
N ASN A 853 25.99 15.83 -15.04
CA ASN A 853 26.19 15.74 -13.60
C ASN A 853 25.35 16.81 -12.87
N VAL A 854 25.15 16.65 -11.57
CA VAL A 854 24.41 17.61 -10.73
C VAL A 854 25.32 18.79 -10.37
N VAL A 855 24.75 19.91 -9.92
CA VAL A 855 25.43 21.08 -9.31
C VAL A 855 24.87 21.29 -7.91
N PHE A 856 25.66 21.74 -6.94
CA PHE A 856 25.12 22.15 -5.64
C PHE A 856 25.02 23.69 -5.54
N PRO A 857 23.97 24.25 -4.93
CA PRO A 857 23.89 25.68 -4.68
C PRO A 857 25.10 26.17 -3.87
N GLY A 858 25.77 27.22 -4.34
CA GLY A 858 27.04 27.70 -3.79
C GLY A 858 28.28 27.26 -4.57
N ASP A 859 28.16 26.25 -5.44
CA ASP A 859 29.27 25.82 -6.29
C ASP A 859 29.62 26.89 -7.34
N THR A 860 30.88 26.88 -7.80
CA THR A 860 31.36 27.75 -8.87
C THR A 860 31.35 27.02 -10.21
N LEU A 861 30.77 27.65 -11.21
CA LEU A 861 30.67 27.16 -12.57
C LEU A 861 31.67 27.87 -13.47
N LYS A 862 32.35 27.12 -14.33
CA LYS A 862 33.17 27.64 -15.42
C LYS A 862 32.54 27.28 -16.75
N VAL A 863 32.07 28.28 -17.48
CA VAL A 863 31.53 28.16 -18.84
C VAL A 863 32.68 28.35 -19.80
N LYS A 864 32.89 27.39 -20.71
CA LYS A 864 33.86 27.47 -21.81
C LYS A 864 33.12 27.39 -23.13
N ALA A 865 33.47 28.23 -24.09
CA ALA A 865 32.78 28.30 -25.37
C ALA A 865 33.74 28.44 -26.56
N TRP A 866 33.34 27.84 -27.69
CA TRP A 866 34.06 27.82 -28.95
C TRP A 866 33.11 28.19 -30.09
N LYS A 867 33.38 29.28 -30.80
CA LYS A 867 32.56 29.80 -31.89
C LYS A 867 32.96 29.16 -33.22
N GLN A 868 31.97 28.57 -33.89
CA GLN A 868 32.09 27.91 -35.18
C GLN A 868 31.02 28.48 -36.13
N GLY A 869 31.36 29.57 -36.82
CA GLY A 869 30.41 30.31 -37.65
C GLY A 869 29.27 30.92 -36.81
N SER A 870 28.03 30.51 -37.08
CA SER A 870 26.84 30.94 -36.33
C SER A 870 26.53 30.06 -35.11
N VAL A 871 27.29 29.00 -34.87
CA VAL A 871 27.10 28.08 -33.74
C VAL A 871 28.20 28.31 -32.72
N VAL A 872 27.83 28.37 -31.44
CA VAL A 872 28.78 28.41 -30.32
C VAL A 872 28.61 27.11 -29.55
N VAL A 873 29.60 26.23 -29.64
CA VAL A 873 29.68 25.02 -28.81
C VAL A 873 30.15 25.44 -27.42
N PHE A 874 29.56 24.91 -26.36
CA PHE A 874 29.97 25.24 -25.00
C PHE A 874 29.96 24.02 -24.08
N GLN A 875 30.68 24.15 -22.97
CA GLN A 875 30.73 23.18 -21.89
C GLN A 875 30.73 23.93 -20.56
N THR A 876 29.99 23.42 -19.58
CA THR A 876 29.98 23.98 -18.22
C THR A 876 30.56 22.97 -17.25
N ILE A 877 31.56 23.43 -16.49
CA ILE A 877 32.30 22.65 -15.50
C ILE A 877 31.96 23.22 -14.13
N ASP A 878 31.63 22.36 -13.18
CA ASP A 878 31.66 22.73 -11.77
C ASP A 878 33.10 22.66 -11.29
N THR A 879 33.71 23.81 -11.02
CA THR A 879 35.12 23.89 -10.63
C THR A 879 35.33 23.54 -9.16
N THR A 880 34.30 23.66 -8.32
CA THR A 880 34.35 23.21 -6.91
C THR A 880 34.55 21.70 -6.84
N ARG A 881 33.88 20.95 -7.73
CA ARG A 881 33.92 19.47 -7.74
C ARG A 881 34.72 18.88 -8.88
N ASN A 882 35.22 19.72 -9.78
CA ASN A 882 35.97 19.35 -10.98
C ASN A 882 35.24 18.32 -11.86
N VAL A 883 33.96 18.58 -12.15
CA VAL A 883 33.11 17.70 -12.99
C VAL A 883 32.40 18.49 -14.08
N ILE A 884 32.25 17.88 -15.26
CA ILE A 884 31.44 18.45 -16.35
C ILE A 884 29.96 18.25 -16.01
N VAL A 885 29.18 19.33 -16.00
CA VAL A 885 27.77 19.33 -15.62
C VAL A 885 26.85 19.55 -16.82
N LEU A 886 27.29 20.33 -17.81
CA LEU A 886 26.64 20.50 -19.11
C LEU A 886 27.63 20.14 -20.22
N ASP A 887 27.24 19.23 -21.09
CA ASP A 887 28.04 18.75 -22.21
C ASP A 887 27.19 18.56 -23.46
N ASN A 888 27.80 18.24 -24.60
CA ASN A 888 27.10 18.12 -25.89
C ASN A 888 26.17 19.32 -26.15
N ALA A 889 26.69 20.52 -25.87
CA ALA A 889 25.90 21.73 -25.72
C ALA A 889 26.30 22.79 -26.74
N ALA A 890 25.30 23.47 -27.31
CA ALA A 890 25.53 24.53 -28.26
C ALA A 890 24.38 25.53 -28.28
N VAL A 891 24.70 26.77 -28.66
CA VAL A 891 23.72 27.79 -29.04
C VAL A 891 23.92 28.18 -30.50
N LYS A 892 22.82 28.48 -31.20
CA LYS A 892 22.85 29.02 -32.56
C LYS A 892 22.48 30.48 -32.53
N LEU A 893 23.45 31.34 -32.83
CA LEU A 893 23.29 32.79 -32.81
C LEU A 893 22.25 33.25 -33.84
N SER A 894 21.46 34.26 -33.48
CA SER A 894 20.47 34.86 -34.36
C SER A 894 21.16 35.68 -35.45
N GLN A 895 20.61 35.68 -36.67
CA GLN A 895 21.11 36.52 -37.77
C GLN A 895 20.62 37.98 -37.69
N ALA A 896 19.69 38.29 -36.79
CA ALA A 896 19.19 39.64 -36.58
C ALA A 896 20.17 40.43 -35.68
N LYS A 897 20.67 41.59 -36.15
CA LYS A 897 21.36 42.56 -35.29
C LYS A 897 20.38 42.98 -34.17
N SER A 898 20.71 42.73 -32.90
CA SER A 898 19.97 43.37 -31.81
C SER A 898 20.18 44.88 -31.93
N LYS A 899 19.13 45.67 -31.69
CA LYS A 899 19.36 47.05 -31.26
C LYS A 899 19.99 46.92 -29.87
N LEU A 900 21.27 47.29 -29.78
CA LEU A 900 21.93 47.55 -28.51
C LEU A 900 21.41 48.86 -27.92
#